data_AF-A0AAV7M8D0-F1
#
_entry.id   AF-A0AAV7M8D0-F1
#
_cell.length_a   1.000
_cell.length_b   1.000
_cell.length_c   1.000
_cell.angle_alpha   90.00
_cell.angle_beta   90.00
_cell.angle_gamma   90.00
#
_symmetry.space_group_name_H-M   'P 1'
#
loop_
_entity.id
_entity.type
_entity.pdbx_description
1 polymer ?
#
loop_
_entity_poly.entity_id
_entity_poly.type
_entity_poly.pdbx_seq_one_letter_code
_entity_poly.pdbx_strand_id
1 'polypeptide(L)'
;MASTTSADLGPIRLHILSESVLRRANQNLRTNPTPTSGGIALNIGRYRFQQAHPYTRVCLIASRPVRVSTGSGCCGGVSTPSSLAVLRRTSLETAGLLRTSAGPRSRRPTENTRCPALEVPLQAKMAYKLTFIAVLFCSVASGLAQQGGSECLKANAKSCGECIQAGPNCGWCTNLDFLQEGKPTSARCDDIATLKSKGCKESEIENPRGSQRMRENKPLTNRSKDTAEKLKPEDITQVQPQKMELKLRSGEPQTFALKFKRAEDYPIDLYYLMDLSFSMKDDLENVKSLGTALMSEMKKITSDFRIGFGSFVEKTVMPYISTTPAKLLNPCTSEQNCTSPFSYKNVLNLTNDGSLFNELVGKQHISGNLDSPEGGFDAIMQVAVCGEQIGWRNVTRLLVFSTDAGFHFAGDGKLGGIVLPNDGKCHLENNMYTMSHYYDYPSIAHLVQKLSENNIQTIFAITEEFQPVYKELKNLIPKSAVGTLSSNSSNVIHLIIDSYNSLSSEVILENSKLPEGVTISYKSFCKNGVNGTGENGRKCANISIGDEVQFEISITAHKCPKKGQDETIKIKLLGFTEEVEVTLQFICECDCQNIGIPNSADCFNGNGTFECGACRCNEGRIGRICECRTDEVNSDNMDAFCRKDNASEICSNNGECICGQCVCKERENPDEIYSGKFCECDNFNCDRSNGLICGGNGVCECRVCKCNPNFTRSACDCSLDTTSCIATNGQICNGRGTCDCGRCKCTDPKFQGATCELCQTCPGVCAEHKECVQCKAFNKGEKKDVCDQECKHFNTTIVESRDKLPQPGQADALTHCKEKDADDCWFYFTYSVNGTNEVVVHVVDKPECPSGPDIIPIVAGVVAGIVLIGLALLLIWKLLMIIHDRREFAKFEKEKSNAKWDTGENPIYKSAVTTVVNPKYEGK
;
A
#
# COMPACT_ATOMS: atom_id res chain seq x y z
N MET A 1 37.31 78.15 -25.87
CA MET A 1 37.82 77.17 -24.90
C MET A 1 36.65 76.23 -24.62
N ALA A 2 36.52 75.07 -25.27
CA ALA A 2 37.33 73.84 -25.18
C ALA A 2 36.97 73.00 -23.93
N SER A 3 36.71 71.68 -23.98
CA SER A 3 36.59 70.74 -25.13
C SER A 3 36.08 69.33 -24.70
N THR A 4 35.57 68.51 -25.65
CA THR A 4 35.56 66.99 -25.70
C THR A 4 34.84 66.17 -24.60
N THR A 5 34.22 64.97 -24.74
CA THR A 5 33.48 64.10 -25.75
C THR A 5 33.22 62.73 -25.04
N SER A 6 32.41 61.71 -25.41
CA SER A 6 31.41 61.29 -26.45
C SER A 6 30.65 60.05 -25.86
N ALA A 7 29.36 59.73 -26.08
CA ALA A 7 28.61 59.30 -27.29
C ALA A 7 29.07 57.95 -27.93
N ASP A 8 28.25 56.98 -28.38
CA ASP A 8 26.80 56.62 -28.15
C ASP A 8 26.46 55.22 -28.82
N LEU A 9 25.23 54.70 -28.66
CA LEU A 9 24.46 53.71 -29.49
C LEU A 9 24.68 52.17 -29.41
N GLY A 10 23.60 51.40 -29.73
CA GLY A 10 23.52 49.93 -29.93
C GLY A 10 23.36 49.54 -31.43
N PRO A 11 22.45 48.63 -31.91
CA PRO A 11 21.49 47.73 -31.20
C PRO A 11 21.10 46.36 -31.93
N ILE A 12 20.14 45.58 -31.37
CA ILE A 12 18.98 44.87 -32.05
C ILE A 12 19.10 43.62 -33.02
N ARG A 13 18.43 42.50 -32.62
CA ARG A 13 17.49 41.52 -33.31
C ARG A 13 17.83 40.52 -34.48
N LEU A 14 17.37 39.26 -34.26
CA LEU A 14 16.42 38.37 -35.04
C LEU A 14 16.80 37.31 -36.15
N HIS A 15 15.91 36.28 -36.22
CA HIS A 15 15.61 35.22 -37.23
C HIS A 15 16.67 34.11 -37.53
N ILE A 16 16.40 32.79 -37.73
CA ILE A 16 15.30 31.91 -38.28
C ILE A 16 15.53 31.49 -39.77
N LEU A 17 15.13 30.24 -40.15
CA LEU A 17 15.25 29.50 -41.45
C LEU A 17 16.49 28.55 -41.58
N SER A 18 16.50 27.42 -42.33
CA SER A 18 15.46 26.49 -42.87
C SER A 18 16.09 25.11 -43.29
N GLU A 19 15.33 24.24 -43.99
CA GLU A 19 15.51 22.78 -44.21
C GLU A 19 16.50 22.28 -45.31
N SER A 20 16.73 20.94 -45.32
CA SER A 20 16.91 20.04 -46.51
C SER A 20 18.32 19.88 -47.17
N VAL A 21 18.72 18.84 -47.94
CA VAL A 21 18.31 17.42 -48.17
C VAL A 21 19.40 16.62 -48.96
N LEU A 22 19.58 15.30 -48.71
CA LEU A 22 20.27 14.21 -49.50
C LEU A 22 21.64 14.40 -50.22
N ARG A 23 22.57 13.42 -50.07
CA ARG A 23 22.92 12.36 -51.08
C ARG A 23 24.01 11.35 -50.62
N ARG A 24 24.23 10.28 -51.41
CA ARG A 24 25.14 9.12 -51.18
C ARG A 24 26.49 9.26 -51.94
N ALA A 25 27.53 8.49 -51.57
CA ALA A 25 28.08 7.36 -52.38
C ALA A 25 29.41 6.73 -51.87
N ASN A 26 29.67 5.48 -52.29
CA ASN A 26 30.98 4.80 -52.50
C ASN A 26 31.89 4.40 -51.29
N GLN A 27 32.77 3.37 -51.39
CA GLN A 27 32.73 2.06 -52.10
C GLN A 27 33.94 1.16 -51.72
N ASN A 28 33.83 -0.17 -51.88
CA ASN A 28 34.93 -1.19 -51.98
C ASN A 28 35.76 -1.46 -50.68
N LEU A 29 36.45 -2.60 -50.44
CA LEU A 29 36.79 -3.81 -51.22
C LEU A 29 36.59 -5.14 -50.42
N ARG A 30 36.33 -6.25 -51.15
CA ARG A 30 36.93 -7.63 -51.19
C ARG A 30 37.77 -8.17 -49.98
N THR A 31 37.86 -9.47 -49.66
CA THR A 31 37.47 -10.75 -50.34
C THR A 31 37.38 -11.97 -49.39
N ASN A 32 36.63 -13.01 -49.77
CA ASN A 32 36.68 -14.41 -49.24
C ASN A 32 37.83 -15.22 -49.91
N PRO A 33 38.38 -16.32 -49.32
CA PRO A 33 37.80 -17.67 -49.52
C PRO A 33 38.01 -18.77 -48.44
N THR A 34 37.07 -19.71 -48.38
CA THR A 34 37.16 -21.12 -47.87
C THR A 34 37.65 -22.06 -49.01
N PRO A 35 38.19 -23.31 -48.83
CA PRO A 35 37.47 -24.45 -48.19
C PRO A 35 38.26 -25.70 -47.65
N THR A 36 37.53 -26.66 -47.03
CA THR A 36 37.76 -28.15 -46.92
C THR A 36 39.06 -28.72 -46.28
N SER A 37 39.15 -29.93 -45.67
CA SER A 37 38.22 -30.95 -45.09
C SER A 37 39.06 -32.14 -44.55
N GLY A 38 38.65 -33.07 -43.66
CA GLY A 38 37.43 -33.19 -42.84
C GLY A 38 37.02 -34.66 -42.55
N GLY A 39 36.91 -35.09 -41.28
CA GLY A 39 36.39 -36.40 -40.83
C GLY A 39 36.33 -36.50 -39.29
N ILE A 40 35.71 -37.47 -38.59
CA ILE A 40 34.75 -38.55 -38.87
C ILE A 40 34.28 -39.10 -37.48
N ALA A 41 32.97 -39.33 -37.30
CA ALA A 41 32.25 -40.17 -36.32
C ALA A 41 32.69 -40.35 -34.84
N LEU A 42 31.77 -40.02 -33.89
CA LEU A 42 31.00 -41.01 -33.10
C LEU A 42 29.81 -40.36 -32.32
N ASN A 43 29.00 -41.12 -31.58
CA ASN A 43 27.58 -40.77 -31.30
C ASN A 43 27.03 -41.32 -29.94
N ILE A 44 26.04 -40.62 -29.35
CA ILE A 44 25.23 -40.96 -28.13
C ILE A 44 26.04 -40.99 -26.81
N GLY A 45 25.60 -40.47 -25.64
CA GLY A 45 24.42 -39.73 -25.14
C GLY A 45 24.67 -39.35 -23.65
N ARG A 46 23.80 -38.73 -22.83
CA ARG A 46 22.36 -38.38 -22.89
C ARG A 46 22.03 -37.39 -21.73
N TYR A 47 20.90 -36.67 -21.80
CA TYR A 47 20.33 -35.73 -20.78
C TYR A 47 21.07 -34.38 -20.58
N ARG A 48 20.40 -33.25 -20.26
CA ARG A 48 18.95 -32.90 -20.20
C ARG A 48 18.77 -31.45 -20.69
N PHE A 49 17.78 -31.17 -21.54
CA PHE A 49 17.61 -29.85 -22.17
C PHE A 49 16.78 -28.87 -21.34
N GLN A 50 17.03 -27.57 -21.52
CA GLN A 50 16.28 -26.46 -20.93
C GLN A 50 15.95 -25.42 -22.01
N GLN A 51 14.68 -25.36 -22.42
CA GLN A 51 14.05 -24.39 -23.34
C GLN A 51 12.53 -24.43 -23.08
N ALA A 52 11.66 -23.50 -23.47
CA ALA A 52 11.69 -22.03 -23.64
C ALA A 52 10.42 -21.65 -24.45
N HIS A 53 9.73 -20.56 -24.07
CA HIS A 53 8.68 -19.89 -24.87
C HIS A 53 7.38 -20.72 -25.17
N PRO A 54 6.35 -20.17 -25.86
CA PRO A 54 5.36 -19.33 -25.15
C PRO A 54 3.88 -19.54 -25.58
N TYR A 55 2.91 -19.61 -24.66
CA TYR A 55 1.48 -19.57 -25.03
C TYR A 55 0.55 -18.82 -24.05
N THR A 56 0.04 -17.69 -24.53
CA THR A 56 -1.40 -17.36 -24.65
C THR A 56 -2.41 -17.96 -23.66
N ARG A 57 -3.07 -17.09 -22.88
CA ARG A 57 -4.54 -16.93 -22.97
C ARG A 57 -5.07 -15.64 -22.30
N VAL A 58 -5.99 -14.98 -22.99
CA VAL A 58 -6.85 -13.91 -22.46
C VAL A 58 -8.04 -14.56 -21.74
N CYS A 59 -8.52 -13.94 -20.64
CA CYS A 59 -9.83 -14.24 -20.07
C CYS A 59 -10.60 -12.94 -19.79
N LEU A 60 -11.84 -12.89 -20.25
CA LEU A 60 -12.80 -11.81 -20.02
C LEU A 60 -13.86 -12.28 -19.03
N ILE A 61 -14.18 -11.44 -18.04
CA ILE A 61 -15.46 -11.45 -17.32
C ILE A 61 -15.90 -9.97 -17.30
N ALA A 62 -16.81 -9.48 -18.15
CA ALA A 62 -18.16 -9.92 -18.52
C ALA A 62 -19.24 -9.45 -17.52
N SER A 63 -19.49 -8.14 -17.50
CA SER A 63 -20.74 -7.53 -17.02
C SER A 63 -21.96 -8.16 -17.73
N ARG A 64 -23.12 -8.22 -17.06
CA ARG A 64 -24.39 -8.63 -17.69
C ARG A 64 -25.42 -7.48 -17.73
N PRO A 65 -26.20 -7.35 -18.82
CA PRO A 65 -27.15 -6.24 -19.00
C PRO A 65 -28.58 -6.58 -18.58
N VAL A 66 -29.39 -5.54 -18.41
CA VAL A 66 -30.86 -5.62 -18.47
C VAL A 66 -31.29 -5.59 -19.95
N ARG A 67 -32.36 -6.32 -20.31
CA ARG A 67 -32.95 -6.34 -21.67
C ARG A 67 -34.40 -5.85 -21.59
N VAL A 68 -34.80 -4.98 -22.51
CA VAL A 68 -36.22 -4.64 -22.74
C VAL A 68 -36.77 -5.43 -23.93
N SER A 69 -38.07 -5.67 -23.96
CA SER A 69 -38.84 -6.05 -25.16
C SER A 69 -40.27 -5.55 -25.03
N THR A 70 -40.83 -5.04 -26.13
CA THR A 70 -42.15 -4.39 -26.20
C THR A 70 -43.29 -5.39 -26.46
N GLY A 71 -44.53 -5.03 -26.13
CA GLY A 71 -45.71 -5.90 -26.30
C GLY A 71 -47.06 -5.29 -25.88
N SER A 72 -47.58 -4.35 -26.68
CA SER A 72 -49.00 -3.97 -26.89
C SER A 72 -50.13 -4.54 -26.00
N GLY A 73 -51.03 -3.69 -25.46
CA GLY A 73 -52.34 -4.15 -24.94
C GLY A 73 -53.23 -3.15 -24.18
N CYS A 74 -53.96 -2.30 -24.92
CA CYS A 74 -55.20 -1.52 -24.64
C CYS A 74 -55.88 -1.38 -23.23
N CYS A 75 -56.59 -0.24 -23.10
CA CYS A 75 -57.80 0.05 -22.29
C CYS A 75 -57.71 0.34 -20.77
N GLY A 76 -57.97 1.61 -20.40
CA GLY A 76 -58.77 2.10 -19.24
C GLY A 76 -58.27 1.82 -17.81
N GLY A 77 -58.26 2.76 -16.85
CA GLY A 77 -58.68 4.18 -16.84
C GLY A 77 -59.62 4.50 -15.67
N VAL A 78 -59.49 5.69 -15.04
CA VAL A 78 -60.34 6.21 -13.93
C VAL A 78 -60.11 5.44 -12.59
N SER A 79 -60.03 6.01 -11.37
CA SER A 79 -60.18 7.38 -10.83
C SER A 79 -59.32 7.61 -9.57
N THR A 80 -59.14 8.87 -9.18
CA THR A 80 -58.79 9.34 -7.81
C THR A 80 -60.08 9.46 -6.95
N PRO A 81 -60.18 10.12 -5.76
CA PRO A 81 -59.19 10.78 -4.89
C PRO A 81 -59.36 10.49 -3.38
N SER A 82 -58.69 11.30 -2.53
CA SER A 82 -59.13 11.72 -1.18
C SER A 82 -59.07 10.74 0.01
N SER A 83 -59.01 11.19 1.27
CA SER A 83 -58.54 12.48 1.86
C SER A 83 -58.40 12.37 3.40
N LEU A 84 -57.56 13.26 3.96
CA LEU A 84 -57.53 13.78 5.35
C LEU A 84 -57.66 12.86 6.60
N ALA A 85 -56.59 12.91 7.40
CA ALA A 85 -56.46 12.93 8.86
C ALA A 85 -57.71 13.13 9.78
N VAL A 86 -57.61 12.67 11.05
CA VAL A 86 -57.75 13.51 12.29
C VAL A 86 -57.49 12.73 13.62
N LEU A 87 -56.54 13.25 14.42
CA LEU A 87 -56.34 13.28 15.89
C LEU A 87 -56.84 12.17 16.90
N ARG A 88 -55.84 11.67 17.67
CA ARG A 88 -55.72 11.59 19.16
C ARG A 88 -56.32 10.45 20.03
N ARG A 89 -55.63 10.28 21.18
CA ARG A 89 -55.94 9.54 22.44
C ARG A 89 -55.79 8.00 22.36
N THR A 90 -54.90 7.33 23.10
CA THR A 90 -54.81 7.07 24.57
C THR A 90 -56.01 6.29 25.12
N SER A 91 -55.88 5.18 25.86
CA SER A 91 -54.69 4.56 26.49
C SER A 91 -55.02 3.21 27.17
N LEU A 92 -54.01 2.33 27.37
CA LEU A 92 -54.05 1.08 28.17
C LEU A 92 -55.01 -0.01 27.59
N GLU A 93 -54.92 -1.32 27.88
CA GLU A 93 -54.04 -2.11 28.77
C GLU A 93 -53.83 -3.57 28.28
N THR A 94 -52.96 -4.34 28.96
CA THR A 94 -52.87 -5.84 29.03
C THR A 94 -52.94 -6.74 27.78
N ALA A 95 -51.79 -7.36 27.48
CA ALA A 95 -51.51 -8.74 27.03
C ALA A 95 -52.64 -9.76 26.69
N GLY A 96 -52.44 -10.61 25.66
CA GLY A 96 -53.30 -11.80 25.45
C GLY A 96 -53.19 -12.63 24.15
N LEU A 97 -52.04 -13.22 23.86
CA LEU A 97 -51.79 -14.41 22.99
C LEU A 97 -53.01 -15.33 22.61
N LEU A 98 -53.26 -15.59 21.29
CA LEU A 98 -53.24 -16.93 20.59
C LEU A 98 -54.22 -17.18 19.39
N ARG A 99 -53.71 -17.89 18.35
CA ARG A 99 -54.44 -18.69 17.31
C ARG A 99 -55.31 -17.87 16.32
N THR A 100 -55.85 -18.36 15.19
CA THR A 100 -56.14 -19.70 14.59
C THR A 100 -55.80 -19.71 13.07
N SER A 101 -54.96 -20.60 12.52
CA SER A 101 -55.17 -22.03 12.11
C SER A 101 -55.90 -22.30 10.77
N ALA A 102 -55.21 -22.96 9.81
CA ALA A 102 -55.78 -23.82 8.76
C ALA A 102 -54.69 -24.71 8.11
N GLY A 103 -55.07 -25.83 7.50
CA GLY A 103 -54.22 -26.70 6.63
C GLY A 103 -55.11 -27.32 5.54
N PRO A 104 -54.87 -28.55 5.03
CA PRO A 104 -53.63 -29.33 4.94
C PRO A 104 -53.41 -30.00 3.54
N ARG A 105 -52.20 -30.51 3.23
CA ARG A 105 -51.82 -31.61 2.24
C ARG A 105 -50.36 -31.42 1.76
N SER A 106 -49.58 -32.42 1.29
CA SER A 106 -49.59 -33.90 1.41
C SER A 106 -48.45 -34.52 0.55
N ARG A 107 -47.75 -35.58 1.02
CA ARG A 107 -46.71 -36.42 0.32
C ARG A 107 -45.35 -35.71 0.13
N ARG A 108 -44.16 -36.35 0.10
CA ARG A 108 -43.65 -37.76 0.26
C ARG A 108 -42.10 -37.69 0.39
N PRO A 109 -41.34 -38.77 0.72
CA PRO A 109 -41.44 -39.71 1.83
C PRO A 109 -40.09 -39.90 2.61
N THR A 110 -40.07 -40.95 3.44
CA THR A 110 -39.06 -41.58 4.32
C THR A 110 -37.68 -41.89 3.68
N GLU A 111 -36.62 -42.35 4.38
CA GLU A 111 -36.60 -43.24 5.57
C GLU A 111 -35.26 -43.31 6.37
N ASN A 112 -35.37 -43.59 7.69
CA ASN A 112 -34.47 -44.26 8.69
C ASN A 112 -32.92 -44.27 8.52
N THR A 113 -32.10 -44.30 9.60
CA THR A 113 -32.20 -45.13 10.83
C THR A 113 -31.44 -44.51 12.03
N ARG A 114 -31.71 -44.97 13.27
CA ARG A 114 -31.07 -44.53 14.53
C ARG A 114 -29.94 -45.46 15.02
N CYS A 115 -29.01 -44.93 15.83
CA CYS A 115 -28.63 -45.35 17.22
C CYS A 115 -27.24 -44.78 17.61
N PRO A 116 -26.82 -44.82 18.89
CA PRO A 116 -27.25 -43.93 19.96
C PRO A 116 -26.10 -43.04 20.51
N ALA A 117 -26.42 -42.09 21.40
CA ALA A 117 -25.43 -41.18 21.99
C ALA A 117 -24.86 -41.70 23.34
N LEU A 118 -23.66 -41.21 23.68
CA LEU A 118 -23.07 -41.31 25.02
C LEU A 118 -22.68 -39.89 25.46
N GLU A 119 -23.05 -39.48 26.68
CA GLU A 119 -22.86 -38.10 27.16
C GLU A 119 -21.56 -37.91 27.94
N VAL A 120 -20.93 -36.73 27.80
CA VAL A 120 -19.76 -36.28 28.57
C VAL A 120 -19.95 -34.78 28.88
N PRO A 121 -19.75 -34.32 30.14
CA PRO A 121 -20.30 -33.04 30.61
C PRO A 121 -19.60 -31.77 30.10
N LEU A 122 -20.35 -30.65 30.16
CA LEU A 122 -20.11 -29.42 29.39
C LEU A 122 -19.00 -28.47 29.93
N GLN A 123 -18.16 -28.88 30.88
CA GLN A 123 -17.19 -27.96 31.52
C GLN A 123 -15.80 -27.89 30.85
N ALA A 124 -15.35 -28.94 30.15
CA ALA A 124 -14.00 -28.96 29.57
C ALA A 124 -13.78 -27.99 28.38
N LYS A 125 -14.87 -27.53 27.73
CA LYS A 125 -14.79 -26.80 26.44
C LYS A 125 -14.47 -25.30 26.53
N MET A 126 -14.48 -24.68 27.73
CA MET A 126 -14.06 -23.28 27.88
C MET A 126 -12.54 -23.14 28.09
N ALA A 127 -11.95 -23.92 29.00
CA ALA A 127 -10.53 -23.83 29.34
C ALA A 127 -9.63 -24.01 28.10
N TYR A 128 -9.92 -25.02 27.28
CA TYR A 128 -9.17 -25.30 26.05
C TYR A 128 -9.28 -24.18 25.00
N LYS A 129 -10.32 -23.34 25.03
CA LYS A 129 -10.43 -22.19 24.12
C LYS A 129 -9.62 -20.99 24.60
N LEU A 130 -9.59 -20.70 25.91
CA LEU A 130 -8.77 -19.60 26.43
C LEU A 130 -7.28 -19.90 26.25
N THR A 131 -6.82 -21.14 26.50
CA THR A 131 -5.42 -21.50 26.28
C THR A 131 -5.03 -21.42 24.79
N PHE A 132 -5.90 -21.88 23.88
CA PHE A 132 -5.61 -21.76 22.43
C PHE A 132 -5.55 -20.30 21.97
N ILE A 133 -6.43 -19.42 22.47
CA ILE A 133 -6.41 -17.99 22.14
C ILE A 133 -5.17 -17.31 22.73
N ALA A 134 -4.76 -17.65 23.96
CA ALA A 134 -3.54 -17.12 24.57
C ALA A 134 -2.27 -17.55 23.83
N VAL A 135 -2.17 -18.84 23.46
CA VAL A 135 -1.06 -19.36 22.65
C VAL A 135 -1.03 -18.73 21.26
N LEU A 136 -2.21 -18.51 20.63
CA LEU A 136 -2.30 -17.82 19.35
C LEU A 136 -1.87 -16.34 19.46
N PHE A 137 -2.22 -15.65 20.55
CA PHE A 137 -1.75 -14.29 20.80
C PHE A 137 -0.23 -14.24 21.03
N CYS A 138 0.34 -15.20 21.76
CA CYS A 138 1.79 -15.32 21.91
C CYS A 138 2.48 -15.56 20.56
N SER A 139 1.99 -16.49 19.72
CA SER A 139 2.62 -16.76 18.42
C SER A 139 2.46 -15.62 17.42
N VAL A 140 1.35 -14.86 17.46
CA VAL A 140 1.18 -13.64 16.66
C VAL A 140 2.04 -12.48 17.18
N ALA A 141 2.24 -12.35 18.49
CA ALA A 141 3.16 -11.38 19.07
C ALA A 141 4.62 -11.67 18.69
N SER A 142 5.05 -12.94 18.75
CA SER A 142 6.35 -13.38 18.24
C SER A 142 6.48 -13.20 16.71
N GLY A 143 5.37 -13.26 15.97
CA GLY A 143 5.32 -13.05 14.51
C GLY A 143 5.60 -11.63 14.03
N LEU A 144 5.65 -10.64 14.93
CA LEU A 144 6.06 -9.26 14.62
C LEU A 144 7.52 -8.94 15.00
N ALA A 145 8.23 -9.90 15.62
CA ALA A 145 9.62 -9.74 16.06
C ALA A 145 10.65 -10.29 15.04
N GLN A 146 10.39 -10.17 13.74
CA GLN A 146 11.34 -10.57 12.69
C GLN A 146 12.17 -9.36 12.25
N GLN A 147 13.24 -9.06 13.00
CA GLN A 147 14.15 -7.95 12.73
C GLN A 147 14.96 -8.18 11.45
N GLY A 148 14.51 -7.59 10.34
CA GLY A 148 15.47 -7.05 9.37
C GLY A 148 16.17 -5.84 10.01
N GLY A 149 17.49 -5.75 9.90
CA GLY A 149 18.33 -4.81 10.67
C GLY A 149 17.85 -3.35 10.74
N SER A 150 18.21 -2.63 11.81
CA SER A 150 17.70 -1.29 12.14
C SER A 150 17.74 -0.30 10.96
N GLU A 151 16.71 0.55 10.88
CA GLU A 151 16.66 1.70 9.95
C GLU A 151 17.83 2.67 10.19
N CYS A 152 18.26 2.80 11.46
CA CYS A 152 19.40 3.61 11.87
C CYS A 152 20.74 3.09 11.33
N LEU A 153 20.95 1.77 11.39
CA LEU A 153 22.14 1.11 10.82
C LEU A 153 22.13 1.17 9.28
N LYS A 154 20.96 0.94 8.66
CA LYS A 154 20.77 1.01 7.20
C LYS A 154 21.07 2.39 6.61
N ALA A 155 20.92 3.46 7.39
CA ALA A 155 21.28 4.82 6.96
C ALA A 155 22.79 5.03 6.80
N ASN A 156 23.63 4.18 7.43
CA ASN A 156 25.10 4.24 7.37
C ASN A 156 25.66 5.65 7.69
N ALA A 157 25.03 6.33 8.67
CA ALA A 157 25.25 7.74 8.98
C ALA A 157 26.70 8.02 9.40
N LYS A 158 27.34 9.02 8.77
CA LYS A 158 28.73 9.41 9.04
C LYS A 158 28.86 10.48 10.13
N SER A 159 27.75 11.15 10.45
CA SER A 159 27.66 12.20 11.45
C SER A 159 26.43 12.03 12.34
N CYS A 160 26.43 12.71 13.49
CA CYS A 160 25.30 12.68 14.43
C CYS A 160 24.02 13.25 13.78
N GLY A 161 24.14 14.37 13.04
CA GLY A 161 23.04 14.97 12.28
C GLY A 161 22.41 14.05 11.23
N GLU A 162 23.21 13.27 10.50
CA GLU A 162 22.69 12.23 9.59
C GLU A 162 21.93 11.14 10.36
N CYS A 163 22.44 10.72 11.53
CA CYS A 163 21.85 9.67 12.34
C CYS A 163 20.47 10.05 12.89
N ILE A 164 20.32 11.25 13.46
CA ILE A 164 19.03 11.71 14.01
C ILE A 164 17.99 11.99 12.92
N GLN A 165 18.44 12.21 11.67
CA GLN A 165 17.59 12.35 10.49
C GLN A 165 17.14 11.00 9.91
N ALA A 166 17.86 9.91 10.18
CA ALA A 166 17.52 8.56 9.71
C ALA A 166 16.19 8.03 10.29
N GLY A 167 15.86 8.40 11.53
CA GLY A 167 14.59 8.03 12.15
C GLY A 167 14.43 8.53 13.59
N PRO A 168 13.21 8.45 14.16
CA PRO A 168 12.91 8.98 15.50
C PRO A 168 13.47 8.15 16.65
N ASN A 169 13.82 6.88 16.40
CA ASN A 169 14.39 5.95 17.40
C ASN A 169 15.92 5.89 17.38
N CYS A 170 16.57 6.56 16.43
CA CYS A 170 18.02 6.53 16.27
C CYS A 170 18.70 7.39 17.33
N GLY A 171 19.74 6.87 17.96
CA GLY A 171 20.67 7.63 18.80
C GLY A 171 22.07 7.59 18.21
N TRP A 172 22.92 8.52 18.65
CA TRP A 172 24.33 8.54 18.29
C TRP A 172 25.22 8.47 19.54
N CYS A 173 26.11 7.48 19.62
CA CYS A 173 27.03 7.36 20.76
C CYS A 173 28.26 8.27 20.60
N THR A 174 28.45 9.21 21.53
CA THR A 174 29.56 10.19 21.54
C THR A 174 30.83 9.69 22.25
N ASN A 175 30.76 8.56 22.95
CA ASN A 175 31.90 7.99 23.69
C ASN A 175 33.04 7.56 22.73
N LEU A 176 34.26 8.03 22.96
CA LEU A 176 35.41 7.80 22.07
C LEU A 176 35.76 6.30 21.91
N ASP A 177 35.66 5.54 23.00
CA ASP A 177 36.09 4.14 23.11
C ASP A 177 35.00 3.13 22.69
N PHE A 178 33.82 3.61 22.30
CA PHE A 178 32.67 2.76 21.92
C PHE A 178 32.93 1.89 20.67
N LEU A 179 33.75 2.36 19.72
CA LEU A 179 34.01 1.66 18.46
C LEU A 179 35.19 0.68 18.57
N GLN A 180 34.86 -0.61 18.65
CA GLN A 180 35.78 -1.75 18.55
C GLN A 180 36.55 -1.78 17.22
N GLU A 181 37.70 -2.45 17.19
CA GLU A 181 38.51 -2.64 15.97
C GLU A 181 37.70 -3.40 14.89
N GLY A 182 37.78 -2.93 13.64
CA GLY A 182 37.04 -3.49 12.50
C GLY A 182 35.60 -2.97 12.29
N LYS A 183 35.10 -2.07 13.17
CA LYS A 183 33.77 -1.44 13.01
C LYS A 183 33.85 -0.01 12.44
N PRO A 184 32.90 0.38 11.56
CA PRO A 184 32.89 1.71 10.94
C PRO A 184 32.40 2.80 11.90
N THR A 185 32.69 4.06 11.58
CA THR A 185 32.17 5.24 12.30
C THR A 185 30.64 5.25 12.40
N SER A 186 29.95 4.73 11.38
CA SER A 186 28.49 4.63 11.34
C SER A 186 27.89 3.66 12.35
N ALA A 187 28.67 2.73 12.93
CA ALA A 187 28.21 1.90 14.03
C ALA A 187 27.96 2.69 15.34
N ARG A 188 28.31 4.00 15.39
CA ARG A 188 27.85 4.94 16.41
C ARG A 188 26.35 5.24 16.33
N CYS A 189 25.75 5.06 15.15
CA CYS A 189 24.32 5.24 14.92
C CYS A 189 23.59 3.89 15.04
N ASP A 190 22.60 3.81 15.92
CA ASP A 190 21.75 2.62 16.08
C ASP A 190 20.44 3.00 16.79
N ASP A 191 19.52 2.06 16.94
CA ASP A 191 18.41 2.22 17.88
C ASP A 191 18.94 2.47 19.30
N ILE A 192 18.32 3.41 20.02
CA ILE A 192 18.71 3.84 21.37
C ILE A 192 18.83 2.66 22.36
N ALA A 193 18.00 1.62 22.20
CA ALA A 193 18.09 0.40 23.02
C ALA A 193 19.35 -0.43 22.72
N THR A 194 19.71 -0.54 21.44
CA THR A 194 20.89 -1.28 20.97
C THR A 194 22.19 -0.59 21.37
N LEU A 195 22.25 0.75 21.34
CA LEU A 195 23.41 1.49 21.85
C LEU A 195 23.70 1.20 23.32
N LYS A 196 22.65 1.10 24.15
CA LYS A 196 22.78 0.76 25.59
C LYS A 196 23.26 -0.67 25.78
N SER A 197 22.73 -1.65 25.03
CA SER A 197 23.21 -3.04 25.10
C SER A 197 24.65 -3.19 24.59
N LYS A 198 25.09 -2.34 23.66
CA LYS A 198 26.48 -2.21 23.19
C LYS A 198 27.39 -1.43 24.17
N GLY A 199 26.86 -0.93 25.29
CA GLY A 199 27.64 -0.30 26.37
C GLY A 199 27.75 1.23 26.34
N CYS A 200 27.05 1.93 25.43
CA CYS A 200 26.99 3.39 25.48
C CYS A 200 26.11 3.86 26.65
N LYS A 201 26.57 4.81 27.46
CA LYS A 201 25.79 5.35 28.59
C LYS A 201 24.71 6.30 28.11
N GLU A 202 23.61 6.45 28.86
CA GLU A 202 22.51 7.37 28.51
C GLU A 202 22.99 8.80 28.26
N SER A 203 23.91 9.30 29.10
CA SER A 203 24.52 10.64 28.99
C SER A 203 25.52 10.79 27.83
N GLU A 204 25.81 9.70 27.12
CA GLU A 204 26.72 9.63 25.97
C GLU A 204 25.94 9.31 24.67
N ILE A 205 24.60 9.21 24.73
CA ILE A 205 23.72 9.01 23.58
C ILE A 205 23.04 10.34 23.23
N GLU A 206 23.43 10.90 22.08
CA GLU A 206 22.76 12.05 21.49
C GLU A 206 21.44 11.63 20.86
N ASN A 207 20.37 12.29 21.31
CA ASN A 207 18.99 11.95 20.97
C ASN A 207 18.07 13.18 21.15
N PRO A 208 18.31 14.30 20.43
CA PRO A 208 17.46 15.49 20.51
C PRO A 208 16.03 15.13 20.07
N ARG A 209 15.03 15.74 20.72
CA ARG A 209 13.61 15.41 20.53
C ARG A 209 12.80 16.62 20.10
N GLY A 210 11.76 16.36 19.32
CA GLY A 210 10.79 17.38 18.95
C GLY A 210 10.11 17.99 20.19
N SER A 211 9.71 19.25 20.08
CA SER A 211 9.02 19.97 21.16
C SER A 211 8.06 21.02 20.63
N GLN A 212 7.07 21.38 21.44
CA GLN A 212 6.06 22.39 21.12
C GLN A 212 6.10 23.56 22.12
N ARG A 213 5.95 24.77 21.60
CA ARG A 213 5.87 26.01 22.38
C ARG A 213 4.75 26.89 21.84
N MET A 214 3.71 27.08 22.65
CA MET A 214 2.69 28.10 22.36
C MET A 214 3.31 29.49 22.52
N ARG A 215 3.13 30.34 21.50
CA ARG A 215 3.62 31.74 21.46
C ARG A 215 2.49 32.73 21.73
N GLU A 216 1.27 32.42 21.28
CA GLU A 216 0.05 33.18 21.60
C GLU A 216 -1.10 32.18 21.82
N ASN A 217 -1.74 32.26 23.00
CA ASN A 217 -2.74 31.32 23.47
C ASN A 217 -3.84 32.03 24.30
N LYS A 218 -4.50 33.02 23.68
CA LYS A 218 -5.70 33.67 24.22
C LYS A 218 -6.82 32.62 24.39
N PRO A 219 -7.60 32.67 25.49
CA PRO A 219 -8.73 31.77 25.70
C PRO A 219 -9.91 32.11 24.77
N LEU A 220 -10.72 31.11 24.45
CA LEU A 220 -11.95 31.28 23.67
C LEU A 220 -12.95 32.22 24.38
N THR A 221 -13.53 33.15 23.63
CA THR A 221 -14.43 34.18 24.20
C THR A 221 -15.80 33.60 24.56
N ASN A 222 -16.12 33.59 25.85
CA ASN A 222 -17.45 33.29 26.36
C ASN A 222 -18.28 34.58 26.45
N ARG A 223 -18.87 35.00 25.32
CA ARG A 223 -19.83 36.12 25.25
C ARG A 223 -21.25 35.62 25.46
N SER A 224 -22.09 36.46 26.09
CA SER A 224 -23.54 36.34 26.09
C SER A 224 -24.15 37.63 25.55
N LYS A 225 -25.34 37.57 24.95
CA LYS A 225 -26.05 38.78 24.49
C LYS A 225 -26.46 39.74 25.62
N ASP A 226 -26.61 39.24 26.85
CA ASP A 226 -27.14 40.02 27.98
C ASP A 226 -26.04 40.67 28.86
N THR A 227 -24.76 40.36 28.61
CA THR A 227 -23.64 41.00 29.32
C THR A 227 -23.33 42.40 28.76
N ALA A 228 -23.19 43.39 29.64
CA ALA A 228 -23.16 44.81 29.28
C ALA A 228 -21.92 45.29 28.50
N GLU A 229 -20.82 44.54 28.53
CA GLU A 229 -19.59 44.92 27.83
C GLU A 229 -19.62 44.49 26.36
N LYS A 230 -19.84 45.47 25.47
CA LYS A 230 -19.64 45.29 24.03
C LYS A 230 -18.14 45.21 23.72
N LEU A 231 -17.59 44.00 23.81
CA LEU A 231 -16.28 43.68 23.23
C LEU A 231 -16.22 44.10 21.77
N LYS A 232 -15.06 44.61 21.33
CA LYS A 232 -14.84 44.91 19.91
C LYS A 232 -14.67 43.62 19.10
N PRO A 233 -14.79 43.66 17.77
CA PRO A 233 -14.51 42.49 16.92
C PRO A 233 -13.09 41.93 17.10
N GLU A 234 -12.11 42.81 17.32
CA GLU A 234 -10.69 42.48 17.54
C GLU A 234 -10.38 41.80 18.89
N ASP A 235 -11.31 41.85 19.85
CA ASP A 235 -11.20 41.22 21.17
C ASP A 235 -11.87 39.82 21.23
N ILE A 236 -12.59 39.43 20.17
CA ILE A 236 -13.25 38.12 20.10
C ILE A 236 -12.26 37.08 19.58
N THR A 237 -12.15 35.97 20.31
CA THR A 237 -11.28 34.82 20.00
C THR A 237 -12.15 33.57 19.87
N GLN A 238 -12.28 33.05 18.65
CA GLN A 238 -12.97 31.81 18.30
C GLN A 238 -12.03 30.61 18.13
N VAL A 239 -10.73 30.84 17.96
CA VAL A 239 -9.71 29.81 17.72
C VAL A 239 -8.64 29.85 18.81
N GLN A 240 -8.22 28.69 19.31
CA GLN A 240 -7.17 28.57 20.32
C GLN A 240 -6.27 27.35 20.05
N PRO A 241 -4.93 27.45 20.13
CA PRO A 241 -4.10 28.66 20.25
C PRO A 241 -4.05 29.47 18.93
N GLN A 242 -3.43 30.65 18.94
CA GLN A 242 -3.34 31.53 17.76
C GLN A 242 -1.94 31.50 17.12
N LYS A 243 -0.87 31.37 17.92
CA LYS A 243 0.51 31.26 17.42
C LYS A 243 1.29 30.17 18.15
N MET A 244 2.02 29.36 17.41
CA MET A 244 2.87 28.30 17.96
C MET A 244 4.22 28.18 17.25
N GLU A 245 5.14 27.52 17.93
CA GLU A 245 6.47 27.13 17.46
C GLU A 245 6.64 25.63 17.72
N LEU A 246 6.97 24.86 16.68
CA LEU A 246 7.20 23.42 16.72
C LEU A 246 8.63 23.12 16.29
N LYS A 247 9.42 22.51 17.17
CA LYS A 247 10.67 21.85 16.80
C LYS A 247 10.35 20.45 16.31
N LEU A 248 10.56 20.19 15.03
CA LEU A 248 10.33 18.92 14.36
C LEU A 248 11.63 18.13 14.26
N ARG A 249 11.59 16.84 14.57
CA ARG A 249 12.64 15.87 14.23
C ARG A 249 12.15 14.98 13.09
N SER A 250 13.08 14.48 12.27
CA SER A 250 12.78 13.52 11.20
C SER A 250 12.04 12.30 11.72
N GLY A 251 10.86 12.03 11.15
CA GLY A 251 9.95 10.94 11.52
C GLY A 251 9.22 11.12 12.86
N GLU A 252 9.51 12.16 13.65
CA GLU A 252 8.83 12.42 14.93
C GLU A 252 7.65 13.41 14.74
N PRO A 253 6.38 12.97 14.88
CA PRO A 253 5.25 13.88 14.84
C PRO A 253 5.25 14.80 16.06
N GLN A 254 4.92 16.09 15.85
CA GLN A 254 4.52 17.01 16.91
C GLN A 254 3.01 17.24 16.82
N THR A 255 2.30 16.92 17.89
CA THR A 255 0.83 16.88 17.95
C THR A 255 0.30 17.90 18.94
N PHE A 256 -0.63 18.75 18.48
CA PHE A 256 -1.29 19.76 19.30
C PHE A 256 -2.81 19.75 19.12
N ALA A 257 -3.51 20.38 20.07
CA ALA A 257 -4.95 20.59 20.02
C ALA A 257 -5.28 22.02 19.55
N LEU A 258 -6.05 22.14 18.47
CA LEU A 258 -6.74 23.35 18.05
C LEU A 258 -8.19 23.25 18.54
N LYS A 259 -8.63 24.17 19.38
CA LYS A 259 -10.04 24.32 19.78
C LYS A 259 -10.68 25.42 18.93
N PHE A 260 -11.93 25.19 18.52
CA PHE A 260 -12.79 26.21 17.94
C PHE A 260 -14.09 26.32 18.73
N LYS A 261 -14.56 27.55 18.95
CA LYS A 261 -15.91 27.83 19.47
C LYS A 261 -16.67 28.78 18.56
N ARG A 262 -17.92 28.46 18.24
CA ARG A 262 -18.82 29.37 17.51
C ARG A 262 -19.29 30.48 18.45
N ALA A 263 -18.75 31.69 18.29
CA ALA A 263 -19.07 32.81 19.16
C ALA A 263 -20.55 33.24 19.07
N GLU A 264 -21.10 33.68 20.20
CA GLU A 264 -22.34 34.45 20.25
C GLU A 264 -22.09 35.88 19.77
N ASP A 265 -23.09 36.46 19.10
CA ASP A 265 -23.15 37.89 18.76
C ASP A 265 -21.95 38.42 17.94
N TYR A 266 -21.35 37.55 17.11
CA TYR A 266 -20.23 37.89 16.22
C TYR A 266 -20.68 38.83 15.08
N PRO A 267 -19.89 39.83 14.66
CA PRO A 267 -20.33 40.77 13.64
C PRO A 267 -20.47 40.14 12.25
N ILE A 268 -21.44 40.65 11.47
CA ILE A 268 -21.70 40.18 10.11
C ILE A 268 -21.75 41.38 9.16
N ASP A 269 -21.00 41.28 8.07
CA ASP A 269 -21.12 42.13 6.89
C ASP A 269 -21.84 41.33 5.80
N LEU A 270 -22.93 41.88 5.25
CA LEU A 270 -23.70 41.27 4.16
C LEU A 270 -23.74 42.20 2.94
N TYR A 271 -23.24 41.73 1.81
CA TYR A 271 -23.35 42.44 0.54
C TYR A 271 -24.37 41.75 -0.35
N TYR A 272 -25.42 42.48 -0.74
CA TYR A 272 -26.47 41.98 -1.63
C TYR A 272 -26.10 42.35 -3.08
N LEU A 273 -25.77 41.36 -3.88
CA LEU A 273 -25.41 41.50 -5.29
C LEU A 273 -26.58 41.02 -6.16
N MET A 274 -27.26 41.98 -6.77
CA MET A 274 -28.51 41.75 -7.51
C MET A 274 -28.31 41.89 -9.01
N ASP A 275 -28.88 40.94 -9.75
CA ASP A 275 -29.11 41.03 -11.18
C ASP A 275 -30.19 42.09 -11.49
N LEU A 276 -29.90 43.00 -12.41
CA LEU A 276 -30.83 44.01 -12.93
C LEU A 276 -31.10 43.85 -14.43
N SER A 277 -31.01 42.62 -14.94
CA SER A 277 -31.64 42.18 -16.19
C SER A 277 -33.14 42.53 -16.27
N PHE A 278 -33.76 42.37 -17.44
CA PHE A 278 -35.16 42.76 -17.62
C PHE A 278 -36.16 41.83 -16.92
N SER A 279 -35.78 40.57 -16.67
CA SER A 279 -36.61 39.57 -16.02
C SER A 279 -36.79 39.85 -14.52
N MET A 280 -35.72 40.23 -13.82
CA MET A 280 -35.63 40.54 -12.37
C MET A 280 -36.46 41.76 -11.89
N LYS A 281 -37.45 42.20 -12.66
CA LYS A 281 -38.18 43.46 -12.49
C LYS A 281 -39.14 43.45 -11.30
N ASP A 282 -39.87 42.36 -11.05
CA ASP A 282 -40.79 42.23 -9.92
C ASP A 282 -40.10 41.73 -8.64
N ASP A 283 -39.00 41.01 -8.76
CA ASP A 283 -38.03 40.81 -7.68
C ASP A 283 -37.52 42.16 -7.13
N LEU A 284 -37.11 43.09 -8.01
CA LEU A 284 -36.61 44.41 -7.60
C LEU A 284 -37.61 45.19 -6.75
N GLU A 285 -38.91 45.20 -7.09
CA GLU A 285 -39.93 45.91 -6.30
C GLU A 285 -40.04 45.39 -4.86
N ASN A 286 -39.83 44.09 -4.64
CA ASN A 286 -39.81 43.51 -3.30
C ASN A 286 -38.49 43.84 -2.58
N VAL A 287 -37.35 43.75 -3.28
CA VAL A 287 -36.01 44.06 -2.72
C VAL A 287 -35.86 45.54 -2.31
N LYS A 288 -36.59 46.48 -2.93
CA LYS A 288 -36.67 47.90 -2.46
C LYS A 288 -37.13 48.05 -1.00
N SER A 289 -37.95 47.11 -0.50
CA SER A 289 -38.44 47.11 0.89
C SER A 289 -37.54 46.32 1.86
N LEU A 290 -36.62 45.51 1.33
CA LEU A 290 -35.91 44.46 2.06
C LEU A 290 -34.98 44.96 3.17
N GLY A 291 -34.25 46.06 2.95
CA GLY A 291 -33.10 46.45 3.79
C GLY A 291 -33.44 46.62 5.27
N THR A 292 -34.50 47.36 5.58
CA THR A 292 -34.97 47.56 6.96
C THR A 292 -35.52 46.26 7.59
N ALA A 293 -36.21 45.41 6.83
CA ALA A 293 -36.74 44.13 7.33
C ALA A 293 -35.62 43.11 7.59
N LEU A 294 -34.71 42.92 6.63
CA LEU A 294 -33.54 42.05 6.76
C LEU A 294 -32.63 42.53 7.91
N MET A 295 -32.38 43.84 8.03
CA MET A 295 -31.62 44.38 9.14
C MET A 295 -32.30 44.17 10.51
N SER A 296 -33.64 44.15 10.57
CA SER A 296 -34.38 43.82 11.79
C SER A 296 -34.19 42.35 12.19
N GLU A 297 -34.31 41.41 11.25
CA GLU A 297 -34.12 39.98 11.52
C GLU A 297 -32.65 39.64 11.83
N MET A 298 -31.70 40.18 11.06
CA MET A 298 -30.27 39.97 11.32
C MET A 298 -29.83 40.54 12.67
N LYS A 299 -30.47 41.61 13.19
CA LYS A 299 -30.24 42.11 14.55
C LYS A 299 -30.66 41.16 15.66
N LYS A 300 -31.57 40.20 15.39
CA LYS A 300 -31.87 39.10 16.32
C LYS A 300 -30.71 38.11 16.43
N ILE A 301 -29.89 37.99 15.37
CA ILE A 301 -28.69 37.14 15.33
C ILE A 301 -27.48 37.89 15.91
N THR A 302 -27.14 39.07 15.38
CA THR A 302 -25.95 39.85 15.78
C THR A 302 -26.25 41.33 16.04
N SER A 303 -25.68 41.91 17.09
CA SER A 303 -25.81 43.32 17.46
C SER A 303 -24.96 44.27 16.60
N ASP A 304 -24.02 43.74 15.80
CA ASP A 304 -23.21 44.47 14.83
C ASP A 304 -23.38 43.86 13.43
N PHE A 305 -24.29 44.47 12.67
CA PHE A 305 -24.62 44.08 11.29
C PHE A 305 -24.41 45.26 10.34
N ARG A 306 -23.80 45.00 9.18
CA ARG A 306 -23.74 45.92 8.05
C ARG A 306 -24.34 45.31 6.80
N ILE A 307 -24.97 46.16 5.97
CA ILE A 307 -25.53 45.80 4.68
C ILE A 307 -24.95 46.71 3.58
N GLY A 308 -24.70 46.14 2.41
CA GLY A 308 -24.33 46.86 1.19
C GLY A 308 -25.10 46.32 -0.02
N PHE A 309 -25.09 47.05 -1.14
CA PHE A 309 -25.79 46.67 -2.36
C PHE A 309 -24.95 46.94 -3.61
N GLY A 310 -24.88 45.93 -4.48
CA GLY A 310 -24.33 46.03 -5.82
C GLY A 310 -25.31 45.50 -6.85
N SER A 311 -25.21 46.02 -8.07
CA SER A 311 -26.01 45.60 -9.21
C SER A 311 -25.12 45.11 -10.35
N PHE A 312 -25.55 44.10 -11.10
CA PHE A 312 -24.91 43.65 -12.34
C PHE A 312 -25.94 43.47 -13.45
N VAL A 313 -25.44 43.45 -14.69
CA VAL A 313 -26.15 42.97 -15.89
C VAL A 313 -25.10 42.23 -16.72
N GLU A 314 -24.55 42.84 -17.77
CA GLU A 314 -23.56 42.19 -18.64
C GLU A 314 -22.55 43.17 -19.30
N LYS A 315 -21.42 42.63 -19.76
CA LYS A 315 -20.37 43.26 -20.56
C LYS A 315 -20.96 44.06 -21.71
N THR A 316 -20.58 45.34 -21.80
CA THR A 316 -21.19 46.29 -22.73
C THR A 316 -20.66 46.21 -24.16
N VAL A 317 -20.60 45.01 -24.73
CA VAL A 317 -20.18 44.72 -26.12
C VAL A 317 -21.14 43.74 -26.79
N MET A 318 -21.14 43.70 -28.13
CA MET A 318 -21.74 42.57 -28.87
C MET A 318 -20.96 41.29 -28.58
N PRO A 319 -21.57 40.09 -28.55
CA PRO A 319 -22.99 39.84 -28.80
C PRO A 319 -23.92 40.10 -27.61
N TYR A 320 -23.39 40.20 -26.38
CA TYR A 320 -24.17 40.13 -25.14
C TYR A 320 -25.15 41.30 -24.95
N ILE A 321 -24.81 42.47 -25.49
CA ILE A 321 -25.75 43.61 -25.56
C ILE A 321 -25.87 44.14 -27.00
N SER A 322 -27.00 44.77 -27.32
CA SER A 322 -27.13 45.53 -28.57
C SER A 322 -26.39 46.87 -28.48
N THR A 323 -25.25 46.99 -29.14
CA THR A 323 -24.44 48.23 -29.19
C THR A 323 -25.01 49.31 -30.14
N THR A 324 -26.27 49.21 -30.56
CA THR A 324 -26.92 50.27 -31.35
C THR A 324 -27.21 51.48 -30.45
N PRO A 325 -27.02 52.74 -30.92
CA PRO A 325 -27.17 53.91 -30.05
C PRO A 325 -28.52 54.03 -29.33
N ALA A 326 -29.61 53.60 -29.97
CA ALA A 326 -30.93 53.55 -29.35
C ALA A 326 -31.00 52.53 -28.20
N LYS A 327 -30.40 51.35 -28.35
CA LYS A 327 -30.39 50.30 -27.32
C LYS A 327 -29.38 50.52 -26.20
N LEU A 328 -28.29 51.24 -26.48
CA LEU A 328 -27.39 51.74 -25.43
C LEU A 328 -28.06 52.79 -24.53
N LEU A 329 -29.00 53.59 -25.07
CA LEU A 329 -29.79 54.55 -24.29
C LEU A 329 -30.98 53.90 -23.58
N ASN A 330 -31.65 52.93 -24.21
CA ASN A 330 -32.70 52.12 -23.58
C ASN A 330 -32.70 50.69 -24.16
N PRO A 331 -32.21 49.67 -23.42
CA PRO A 331 -32.13 48.31 -23.95
C PRO A 331 -33.50 47.63 -24.14
N CYS A 332 -34.55 48.14 -23.48
CA CYS A 332 -35.88 47.54 -23.46
C CYS A 332 -36.73 47.83 -24.70
N THR A 333 -37.99 47.38 -24.68
CA THR A 333 -39.01 47.74 -25.67
C THR A 333 -39.43 49.21 -25.51
N SER A 334 -39.96 49.81 -26.59
CA SER A 334 -40.23 51.24 -26.73
C SER A 334 -41.17 51.87 -25.67
N GLU A 335 -41.89 51.04 -24.90
CA GLU A 335 -42.90 51.45 -23.93
C GLU A 335 -42.38 51.46 -22.48
N GLN A 336 -41.15 50.99 -22.24
CA GLN A 336 -40.56 50.91 -20.90
C GLN A 336 -39.18 51.58 -20.87
N ASN A 337 -38.98 52.51 -19.93
CA ASN A 337 -37.69 53.17 -19.73
C ASN A 337 -36.80 52.30 -18.83
N CYS A 338 -35.67 51.85 -19.37
CA CYS A 338 -34.67 51.05 -18.67
C CYS A 338 -33.32 51.76 -18.63
N THR A 339 -32.49 51.42 -17.65
CA THR A 339 -31.12 51.93 -17.54
C THR A 339 -30.26 51.39 -18.68
N SER A 340 -29.35 52.21 -19.23
CA SER A 340 -28.27 51.74 -20.12
C SER A 340 -27.57 50.49 -19.57
N PRO A 341 -27.18 49.51 -20.42
CA PRO A 341 -26.48 48.31 -19.96
C PRO A 341 -25.15 48.62 -19.27
N PHE A 342 -24.81 47.83 -18.25
CA PHE A 342 -23.54 47.90 -17.53
C PHE A 342 -23.17 46.52 -16.98
N SER A 343 -21.86 46.22 -16.87
CA SER A 343 -21.41 44.93 -16.34
C SER A 343 -21.59 44.84 -14.82
N TYR A 344 -20.92 45.72 -14.05
CA TYR A 344 -21.05 45.75 -12.60
C TYR A 344 -20.95 47.19 -12.04
N LYS A 345 -21.75 47.45 -10.99
CA LYS A 345 -21.82 48.71 -10.27
C LYS A 345 -22.04 48.45 -8.77
N ASN A 346 -21.13 48.95 -7.94
CA ASN A 346 -21.36 49.14 -6.50
C ASN A 346 -22.33 50.32 -6.31
N VAL A 347 -23.41 50.12 -5.57
CA VAL A 347 -24.43 51.17 -5.32
C VAL A 347 -24.32 51.69 -3.89
N LEU A 348 -24.04 50.80 -2.93
CA LEU A 348 -23.94 51.11 -1.51
C LEU A 348 -22.86 50.24 -0.84
N ASN A 349 -21.78 50.90 -0.41
CA ASN A 349 -20.76 50.34 0.47
C ASN A 349 -21.38 49.87 1.80
N LEU A 350 -20.73 48.91 2.47
CA LEU A 350 -21.22 48.29 3.72
C LEU A 350 -21.48 49.31 4.86
N THR A 351 -22.76 49.57 5.13
CA THR A 351 -23.26 50.53 6.12
C THR A 351 -24.11 49.85 7.19
N ASN A 352 -24.26 50.48 8.36
CA ASN A 352 -25.21 50.07 9.39
C ASN A 352 -26.59 50.76 9.27
N ASP A 353 -26.80 51.56 8.22
CA ASP A 353 -28.05 52.25 7.91
C ASP A 353 -28.87 51.51 6.82
N GLY A 354 -29.88 50.77 7.26
CA GLY A 354 -30.85 50.11 6.37
C GLY A 354 -31.90 51.04 5.75
N SER A 355 -32.05 52.28 6.21
CA SER A 355 -32.87 53.29 5.55
C SER A 355 -32.17 53.81 4.28
N LEU A 356 -30.85 54.04 4.36
CA LEU A 356 -30.02 54.35 3.19
C LEU A 356 -30.02 53.23 2.14
N PHE A 357 -30.05 51.96 2.58
CA PHE A 357 -30.26 50.81 1.67
C PHE A 357 -31.59 50.93 0.93
N ASN A 358 -32.72 51.08 1.65
CA ASN A 358 -34.04 51.22 1.02
C ASN A 358 -34.10 52.42 0.06
N GLU A 359 -33.46 53.55 0.41
CA GLU A 359 -33.42 54.74 -0.45
C GLU A 359 -32.62 54.52 -1.75
N LEU A 360 -31.43 53.91 -1.67
CA LEU A 360 -30.57 53.71 -2.83
C LEU A 360 -31.02 52.57 -3.73
N VAL A 361 -31.52 51.47 -3.15
CA VAL A 361 -32.17 50.38 -3.91
C VAL A 361 -33.49 50.88 -4.54
N GLY A 362 -34.26 51.71 -3.80
CA GLY A 362 -35.45 52.40 -4.31
C GLY A 362 -35.23 53.23 -5.57
N LYS A 363 -34.00 53.69 -5.81
CA LYS A 363 -33.60 54.46 -7.00
C LYS A 363 -33.05 53.61 -8.16
N GLN A 364 -32.79 52.31 -7.97
CA GLN A 364 -32.34 51.47 -9.07
C GLN A 364 -33.52 51.13 -10.00
N HIS A 365 -33.21 50.97 -11.28
CA HIS A 365 -34.13 50.65 -12.36
C HIS A 365 -33.51 49.52 -13.19
N ILE A 366 -34.32 48.55 -13.63
CA ILE A 366 -33.85 47.46 -14.49
C ILE A 366 -33.24 47.95 -15.81
N SER A 367 -32.47 47.08 -16.43
CA SER A 367 -31.71 47.28 -17.66
C SER A 367 -32.11 46.19 -18.68
N GLY A 368 -31.18 45.75 -19.53
CA GLY A 368 -31.38 44.59 -20.41
C GLY A 368 -30.17 44.27 -21.27
N ASN A 369 -29.97 42.97 -21.48
CA ASN A 369 -29.01 42.31 -22.35
C ASN A 369 -29.69 41.82 -23.67
N LEU A 370 -29.02 40.94 -24.42
CA LEU A 370 -29.51 40.38 -25.69
C LEU A 370 -29.55 38.84 -25.70
N ASP A 371 -28.66 38.18 -24.98
CA ASP A 371 -28.67 36.74 -24.70
C ASP A 371 -29.40 36.42 -23.37
N SER A 372 -28.89 35.51 -22.53
CA SER A 372 -29.63 34.93 -21.41
C SER A 372 -28.78 34.45 -20.23
N PRO A 373 -27.49 34.09 -20.37
CA PRO A 373 -26.57 34.08 -19.23
C PRO A 373 -26.11 35.51 -18.92
N GLU A 374 -25.82 35.80 -17.65
CA GLU A 374 -25.48 37.14 -17.18
C GLU A 374 -24.02 37.27 -16.69
N GLY A 375 -23.55 38.51 -16.59
CA GLY A 375 -22.17 38.88 -16.25
C GLY A 375 -21.82 38.79 -14.77
N GLY A 376 -22.67 38.13 -13.97
CA GLY A 376 -22.58 38.11 -12.51
C GLY A 376 -21.26 37.57 -11.94
N PHE A 377 -20.50 36.80 -12.72
CA PHE A 377 -19.17 36.33 -12.35
C PHE A 377 -18.12 37.46 -12.30
N ASP A 378 -18.15 38.45 -13.20
CA ASP A 378 -17.30 39.65 -13.09
C ASP A 378 -17.66 40.43 -11.83
N ALA A 379 -18.96 40.53 -11.52
CA ALA A 379 -19.45 41.24 -10.34
C ALA A 379 -19.03 40.56 -9.02
N ILE A 380 -19.13 39.22 -8.92
CA ILE A 380 -18.62 38.46 -7.77
C ILE A 380 -17.10 38.68 -7.62
N MET A 381 -16.34 38.65 -8.73
CA MET A 381 -14.89 38.90 -8.70
C MET A 381 -14.58 40.30 -8.16
N GLN A 382 -15.21 41.35 -8.69
CA GLN A 382 -14.99 42.72 -8.23
C GLN A 382 -15.41 42.91 -6.76
N VAL A 383 -16.53 42.33 -6.31
CA VAL A 383 -16.93 42.35 -4.89
C VAL A 383 -15.93 41.64 -3.98
N ALA A 384 -15.27 40.58 -4.48
CA ALA A 384 -14.27 39.85 -3.70
C ALA A 384 -12.94 40.60 -3.55
N VAL A 385 -12.49 41.32 -4.59
CA VAL A 385 -11.14 41.93 -4.63
C VAL A 385 -11.12 43.44 -4.33
N CYS A 386 -12.24 44.15 -4.50
CA CYS A 386 -12.36 45.58 -4.16
C CYS A 386 -12.69 45.81 -2.68
N GLY A 387 -11.91 45.21 -1.78
CA GLY A 387 -12.25 45.15 -0.35
C GLY A 387 -12.45 46.50 0.33
N GLU A 388 -11.65 47.51 -0.07
CA GLU A 388 -11.73 48.87 0.45
C GLU A 388 -12.95 49.63 -0.09
N GLN A 389 -13.27 49.46 -1.37
CA GLN A 389 -14.42 50.12 -2.02
C GLN A 389 -15.76 49.53 -1.56
N ILE A 390 -15.82 48.22 -1.30
CA ILE A 390 -17.01 47.56 -0.74
C ILE A 390 -17.12 47.83 0.78
N GLY A 391 -15.98 47.96 1.47
CA GLY A 391 -15.90 48.25 2.91
C GLY A 391 -15.90 47.01 3.82
N TRP A 392 -15.40 45.87 3.34
CA TRP A 392 -15.38 44.60 4.07
C TRP A 392 -14.52 44.68 5.34
N ARG A 393 -15.11 44.45 6.53
CA ARG A 393 -14.36 44.32 7.79
C ARG A 393 -13.72 42.93 7.92
N ASN A 394 -12.85 42.75 8.91
CA ASN A 394 -12.28 41.44 9.25
C ASN A 394 -13.23 40.61 10.14
N VAL A 395 -14.45 40.37 9.66
CA VAL A 395 -15.55 39.69 10.37
C VAL A 395 -16.20 38.65 9.44
N THR A 396 -17.37 38.08 9.76
CA THR A 396 -18.07 37.18 8.82
C THR A 396 -18.57 37.98 7.61
N ARG A 397 -18.12 37.60 6.41
CA ARG A 397 -18.47 38.23 5.13
C ARG A 397 -19.44 37.34 4.35
N LEU A 398 -20.67 37.81 4.13
CA LEU A 398 -21.70 37.11 3.36
C LEU A 398 -21.96 37.84 2.03
N LEU A 399 -21.79 37.16 0.90
CA LEU A 399 -22.17 37.66 -0.41
C LEU A 399 -23.45 36.97 -0.87
N VAL A 400 -24.57 37.68 -0.87
CA VAL A 400 -25.83 37.17 -1.44
C VAL A 400 -25.82 37.48 -2.93
N PHE A 401 -25.90 36.46 -3.77
CA PHE A 401 -25.95 36.57 -5.23
C PHE A 401 -27.36 36.19 -5.71
N SER A 402 -28.06 37.13 -6.34
CA SER A 402 -29.48 37.03 -6.67
C SER A 402 -29.70 37.22 -8.17
N THR A 403 -30.19 36.18 -8.87
CA THR A 403 -30.54 36.18 -10.30
C THR A 403 -31.56 35.08 -10.59
N ASP A 404 -32.33 35.24 -11.66
CA ASP A 404 -33.21 34.22 -12.22
C ASP A 404 -32.60 33.47 -13.41
N ALA A 405 -31.32 33.71 -13.74
CA ALA A 405 -30.69 33.32 -14.99
C ALA A 405 -29.37 32.52 -14.83
N GLY A 406 -28.77 32.16 -15.98
CA GLY A 406 -27.45 31.55 -16.07
C GLY A 406 -26.30 32.54 -15.88
N PHE A 407 -25.06 32.08 -15.96
CA PHE A 407 -23.86 32.92 -15.85
C PHE A 407 -22.86 32.66 -16.98
N HIS A 408 -22.21 33.72 -17.44
CA HIS A 408 -21.05 33.63 -18.34
C HIS A 408 -19.73 33.38 -17.58
N PHE A 409 -18.76 32.72 -18.22
CA PHE A 409 -17.48 32.35 -17.60
C PHE A 409 -16.30 32.38 -18.58
N ALA A 410 -15.07 32.28 -18.04
CA ALA A 410 -13.84 32.40 -18.81
C ALA A 410 -13.83 31.52 -20.08
N GLY A 411 -13.62 32.16 -21.23
CA GLY A 411 -13.74 31.58 -22.57
C GLY A 411 -14.86 32.24 -23.39
N ASP A 412 -15.95 32.67 -22.75
CA ASP A 412 -17.12 33.23 -23.42
C ASP A 412 -16.84 34.63 -24.00
N GLY A 413 -16.04 35.46 -23.30
CA GLY A 413 -15.67 36.82 -23.68
C GLY A 413 -15.10 36.93 -25.10
N LYS A 414 -14.52 35.83 -25.60
CA LYS A 414 -13.99 35.65 -26.94
C LYS A 414 -15.00 35.95 -28.05
N LEU A 415 -16.31 35.75 -27.82
CA LEU A 415 -17.35 36.07 -28.80
C LEU A 415 -17.45 37.58 -29.05
N GLY A 416 -17.23 38.39 -28.01
CA GLY A 416 -17.09 39.85 -28.09
C GLY A 416 -15.67 40.34 -28.38
N GLY A 417 -14.76 39.46 -28.82
CA GLY A 417 -13.37 39.79 -29.12
C GLY A 417 -12.46 39.95 -27.89
N ILE A 418 -12.97 39.67 -26.69
CA ILE A 418 -12.23 39.82 -25.43
C ILE A 418 -11.42 38.54 -25.18
N VAL A 419 -10.09 38.65 -25.16
CA VAL A 419 -9.17 37.49 -25.13
C VAL A 419 -8.12 37.54 -24.03
N LEU A 420 -8.16 38.56 -23.16
CA LEU A 420 -7.27 38.69 -22.01
C LEU A 420 -7.95 38.06 -20.78
N PRO A 421 -7.37 37.02 -20.15
CA PRO A 421 -7.95 36.42 -18.96
C PRO A 421 -8.12 37.43 -17.81
N ASN A 422 -9.18 37.26 -17.03
CA ASN A 422 -9.45 38.06 -15.83
C ASN A 422 -8.24 38.06 -14.88
N ASP A 423 -7.73 39.24 -14.52
CA ASP A 423 -6.48 39.40 -13.78
C ASP A 423 -6.61 39.32 -12.26
N GLY A 424 -7.84 39.20 -11.74
CA GLY A 424 -8.12 39.05 -10.31
C GLY A 424 -7.81 40.31 -9.48
N LYS A 425 -7.87 41.51 -10.08
CA LYS A 425 -7.68 42.80 -9.40
C LYS A 425 -8.95 43.67 -9.40
N CYS A 426 -8.95 44.68 -8.53
CA CYS A 426 -10.00 45.67 -8.47
C CYS A 426 -9.84 46.72 -9.59
N HIS A 427 -10.91 46.95 -10.35
CA HIS A 427 -11.01 47.93 -11.43
C HIS A 427 -12.33 48.74 -11.31
N LEU A 428 -12.66 49.17 -10.08
CA LEU A 428 -13.79 50.06 -9.83
C LEU A 428 -13.38 51.53 -9.87
N GLU A 429 -13.90 52.26 -10.86
CA GLU A 429 -13.78 53.72 -10.95
C GLU A 429 -15.18 54.32 -10.77
N ASN A 430 -15.33 55.32 -9.89
CA ASN A 430 -16.63 55.91 -9.56
C ASN A 430 -17.71 54.86 -9.21
N ASN A 431 -17.30 53.79 -8.51
CA ASN A 431 -18.10 52.61 -8.17
C ASN A 431 -18.62 51.75 -9.36
N MET A 432 -18.09 51.92 -10.57
CA MET A 432 -18.44 51.12 -11.75
C MET A 432 -17.23 50.32 -12.28
N TYR A 433 -17.46 49.12 -12.80
CA TYR A 433 -16.41 48.26 -13.36
C TYR A 433 -16.07 48.65 -14.80
N THR A 434 -14.98 49.39 -14.98
CA THR A 434 -14.59 49.99 -16.27
C THR A 434 -13.96 49.00 -17.24
N MET A 435 -13.19 48.03 -16.73
CA MET A 435 -12.39 47.08 -17.54
C MET A 435 -13.18 45.86 -18.07
N SER A 436 -14.51 45.86 -17.94
CA SER A 436 -15.41 44.77 -18.38
C SER A 436 -15.29 44.39 -19.86
N HIS A 437 -14.92 45.36 -20.71
CA HIS A 437 -14.71 45.19 -22.15
C HIS A 437 -13.26 44.85 -22.52
N TYR A 438 -12.36 44.75 -21.53
CA TYR A 438 -10.92 44.51 -21.73
C TYR A 438 -10.48 43.14 -21.21
N TYR A 439 -11.02 42.72 -20.06
CA TYR A 439 -10.81 41.39 -19.50
C TYR A 439 -12.02 40.46 -19.71
N ASP A 440 -11.73 39.20 -19.99
CA ASP A 440 -12.71 38.11 -20.05
C ASP A 440 -13.33 37.87 -18.66
N TYR A 441 -14.44 37.13 -18.61
CA TYR A 441 -15.04 36.66 -17.36
C TYR A 441 -14.01 35.83 -16.56
N PRO A 442 -14.10 35.78 -15.22
CA PRO A 442 -13.25 34.91 -14.43
C PRO A 442 -13.65 33.43 -14.61
N SER A 443 -12.70 32.53 -14.38
CA SER A 443 -12.99 31.10 -14.30
C SER A 443 -13.51 30.74 -12.91
N ILE A 444 -14.29 29.65 -12.79
CA ILE A 444 -14.78 29.15 -11.49
C ILE A 444 -13.62 28.96 -10.51
N ALA A 445 -12.49 28.38 -10.95
CA ALA A 445 -11.32 28.19 -10.11
C ALA A 445 -10.70 29.53 -9.63
N HIS A 446 -10.70 30.57 -10.46
CA HIS A 446 -10.20 31.90 -10.06
C HIS A 446 -11.15 32.58 -9.06
N LEU A 447 -12.47 32.41 -9.22
CA LEU A 447 -13.47 32.84 -8.23
C LEU A 447 -13.30 32.11 -6.89
N VAL A 448 -13.17 30.78 -6.90
CA VAL A 448 -12.90 29.95 -5.71
C VAL A 448 -11.67 30.47 -4.96
N GLN A 449 -10.58 30.74 -5.69
CA GLN A 449 -9.36 31.30 -5.11
C GLN A 449 -9.62 32.67 -4.47
N LYS A 450 -10.25 33.61 -5.17
CA LYS A 450 -10.45 34.98 -4.66
C LYS A 450 -11.49 35.11 -3.56
N LEU A 451 -12.51 34.25 -3.54
CA LEU A 451 -13.46 34.14 -2.43
C LEU A 451 -12.79 33.55 -1.17
N SER A 452 -11.95 32.52 -1.32
CA SER A 452 -11.20 31.92 -0.19
C SER A 452 -10.09 32.84 0.34
N GLU A 453 -9.31 33.49 -0.55
CA GLU A 453 -8.29 34.48 -0.16
C GLU A 453 -8.88 35.62 0.67
N ASN A 454 -10.11 36.06 0.36
CA ASN A 454 -10.80 37.14 1.05
C ASN A 454 -11.83 36.67 2.10
N ASN A 455 -11.92 35.36 2.38
CA ASN A 455 -12.88 34.77 3.33
C ASN A 455 -14.34 35.24 3.14
N ILE A 456 -14.85 35.18 1.91
CA ILE A 456 -16.24 35.55 1.57
C ILE A 456 -17.06 34.29 1.34
N GLN A 457 -18.19 34.17 2.04
CA GLN A 457 -19.12 33.04 1.92
C GLN A 457 -20.27 33.42 0.97
N THR A 458 -20.44 32.70 -0.13
CA THR A 458 -21.44 33.06 -1.17
C THR A 458 -22.75 32.31 -0.98
N ILE A 459 -23.86 33.05 -0.91
CA ILE A 459 -25.23 32.55 -0.84
C ILE A 459 -25.89 32.79 -2.20
N PHE A 460 -26.04 31.74 -3.00
CA PHE A 460 -26.75 31.78 -4.27
C PHE A 460 -28.26 31.71 -4.02
N ALA A 461 -28.96 32.82 -4.19
CA ALA A 461 -30.40 32.95 -4.14
C ALA A 461 -30.94 32.91 -5.58
N ILE A 462 -31.34 31.72 -6.04
CA ILE A 462 -31.63 31.45 -7.46
C ILE A 462 -33.04 30.90 -7.62
N THR A 463 -33.73 31.29 -8.69
CA THR A 463 -35.03 30.70 -9.07
C THR A 463 -34.94 29.18 -9.27
N GLU A 464 -36.08 28.49 -9.19
CA GLU A 464 -36.14 27.02 -9.22
C GLU A 464 -35.57 26.42 -10.51
N GLU A 465 -35.72 27.10 -11.64
CA GLU A 465 -35.26 26.65 -12.97
C GLU A 465 -33.73 26.51 -13.06
N PHE A 466 -32.98 27.53 -12.62
CA PHE A 466 -31.51 27.52 -12.71
C PHE A 466 -30.82 26.92 -11.48
N GLN A 467 -31.57 26.65 -10.40
CA GLN A 467 -31.04 26.06 -9.16
C GLN A 467 -30.14 24.80 -9.36
N PRO A 468 -30.42 23.86 -10.30
CA PRO A 468 -29.54 22.71 -10.52
C PRO A 468 -28.11 23.09 -10.93
N VAL A 469 -27.92 24.15 -11.71
CA VAL A 469 -26.61 24.60 -12.18
C VAL A 469 -25.79 25.17 -11.01
N TYR A 470 -26.41 26.01 -10.19
CA TYR A 470 -25.75 26.59 -9.01
C TYR A 470 -25.51 25.56 -7.90
N LYS A 471 -26.29 24.47 -7.83
CA LYS A 471 -26.00 23.32 -6.95
C LYS A 471 -24.69 22.62 -7.32
N GLU A 472 -24.34 22.53 -8.59
CA GLU A 472 -23.01 22.02 -8.99
C GLU A 472 -21.90 23.05 -8.77
N LEU A 473 -22.16 24.34 -8.99
CA LEU A 473 -21.22 25.41 -8.63
C LEU A 473 -20.89 25.41 -7.13
N LYS A 474 -21.88 25.10 -6.27
CA LYS A 474 -21.71 24.94 -4.82
C LYS A 474 -20.76 23.79 -4.44
N ASN A 475 -20.70 22.74 -5.26
CA ASN A 475 -19.75 21.63 -5.04
C ASN A 475 -18.29 22.03 -5.33
N LEU A 476 -18.08 23.15 -6.04
CA LEU A 476 -16.77 23.70 -6.39
C LEU A 476 -16.36 24.88 -5.50
N ILE A 477 -17.32 25.69 -5.02
CA ILE A 477 -17.06 26.84 -4.14
C ILE A 477 -17.22 26.42 -2.67
N PRO A 478 -16.12 26.25 -1.90
CA PRO A 478 -16.20 25.93 -0.49
C PRO A 478 -16.89 27.05 0.28
N LYS A 479 -17.65 26.70 1.34
CA LYS A 479 -18.48 27.65 2.10
C LYS A 479 -19.41 28.50 1.24
N SER A 480 -20.06 27.86 0.27
CA SER A 480 -21.22 28.41 -0.43
C SER A 480 -22.52 27.68 -0.09
N ALA A 481 -23.64 28.39 -0.22
CA ALA A 481 -25.00 27.90 -0.05
C ALA A 481 -25.83 28.18 -1.31
N VAL A 482 -26.88 27.38 -1.54
CA VAL A 482 -27.85 27.59 -2.62
C VAL A 482 -29.24 27.46 -2.02
N GLY A 483 -30.07 28.50 -2.17
CA GLY A 483 -31.47 28.51 -1.77
C GLY A 483 -32.37 28.78 -2.95
N THR A 484 -33.59 28.23 -2.94
CA THR A 484 -34.61 28.55 -3.96
C THR A 484 -35.19 29.92 -3.65
N LEU A 485 -34.96 30.89 -4.52
CA LEU A 485 -35.63 32.18 -4.50
C LEU A 485 -37.06 31.98 -5.04
N SER A 486 -38.07 32.50 -4.34
CA SER A 486 -39.41 32.66 -4.91
C SER A 486 -39.35 33.64 -6.08
N SER A 487 -40.19 33.49 -7.11
CA SER A 487 -40.25 34.37 -8.31
C SER A 487 -40.77 35.80 -8.07
N ASN A 488 -40.45 36.37 -6.91
CA ASN A 488 -40.74 37.73 -6.45
C ASN A 488 -39.89 38.09 -5.21
N SER A 489 -38.83 37.32 -4.91
CA SER A 489 -37.92 37.48 -3.77
C SER A 489 -38.54 37.51 -2.36
N SER A 490 -39.84 37.24 -2.20
CA SER A 490 -40.54 37.35 -0.91
C SER A 490 -39.98 36.45 0.20
N ASN A 491 -39.32 35.33 -0.13
CA ASN A 491 -38.70 34.43 0.84
C ASN A 491 -37.23 34.77 1.21
N VAL A 492 -36.62 35.79 0.60
CA VAL A 492 -35.17 36.00 0.63
C VAL A 492 -34.58 36.23 2.03
N ILE A 493 -35.34 36.82 2.96
CA ILE A 493 -34.90 37.02 4.36
C ILE A 493 -34.64 35.66 5.04
N HIS A 494 -35.58 34.72 4.91
CA HIS A 494 -35.43 33.38 5.47
C HIS A 494 -34.31 32.60 4.78
N LEU A 495 -34.22 32.70 3.44
CA LEU A 495 -33.15 32.10 2.65
C LEU A 495 -31.76 32.51 3.16
N ILE A 496 -31.55 33.80 3.42
CA ILE A 496 -30.30 34.34 3.96
C ILE A 496 -30.00 33.78 5.37
N ILE A 497 -31.00 33.79 6.26
CA ILE A 497 -30.85 33.33 7.65
C ILE A 497 -30.54 31.83 7.72
N ASP A 498 -31.27 31.02 6.97
CA ASP A 498 -31.08 29.57 6.93
C ASP A 498 -29.74 29.21 6.26
N SER A 499 -29.34 29.95 5.22
CA SER A 499 -28.04 29.79 4.58
C SER A 499 -26.89 30.16 5.52
N TYR A 500 -26.96 31.29 6.23
CA TYR A 500 -26.00 31.67 7.25
C TYR A 500 -25.88 30.59 8.34
N ASN A 501 -27.02 30.13 8.87
CA ASN A 501 -27.04 29.10 9.92
C ASN A 501 -26.46 27.77 9.44
N SER A 502 -26.74 27.38 8.20
CA SER A 502 -26.17 26.19 7.55
C SER A 502 -24.66 26.30 7.38
N LEU A 503 -24.16 27.39 6.76
CA LEU A 503 -22.74 27.64 6.50
C LEU A 503 -21.90 27.64 7.78
N SER A 504 -22.41 28.31 8.82
CA SER A 504 -21.78 28.43 10.14
C SER A 504 -22.04 27.24 11.07
N SER A 505 -22.83 26.24 10.66
CA SER A 505 -22.99 24.97 11.39
C SER A 505 -21.85 23.98 11.13
N GLU A 506 -20.92 24.31 10.25
CA GLU A 506 -19.79 23.47 9.90
C GLU A 506 -18.48 24.26 10.00
N VAL A 507 -17.41 23.60 10.42
CA VAL A 507 -16.04 24.12 10.42
C VAL A 507 -15.19 23.17 9.60
N ILE A 508 -14.38 23.71 8.70
CA ILE A 508 -13.41 22.98 7.88
C ILE A 508 -12.04 23.66 8.05
N LEU A 509 -11.01 22.87 8.36
CA LEU A 509 -9.62 23.31 8.42
C LEU A 509 -8.94 23.15 7.05
N GLU A 510 -8.34 24.24 6.57
CA GLU A 510 -7.35 24.21 5.50
C GLU A 510 -5.97 24.65 6.02
N ASN A 511 -4.91 24.27 5.32
CA ASN A 511 -3.56 24.78 5.58
C ASN A 511 -2.98 25.46 4.35
N SER A 512 -2.09 26.44 4.58
CA SER A 512 -1.18 26.96 3.56
C SER A 512 -0.37 25.83 2.91
N LYS A 513 0.24 26.14 1.76
CA LYS A 513 1.24 25.26 1.14
C LYS A 513 2.30 24.85 2.18
N LEU A 514 2.57 23.56 2.27
CA LEU A 514 3.57 23.00 3.19
C LEU A 514 4.99 23.08 2.59
N PRO A 515 6.04 23.16 3.42
CA PRO A 515 7.42 22.99 2.98
C PRO A 515 7.69 21.59 2.41
N GLU A 516 8.74 21.46 1.60
CA GLU A 516 9.16 20.16 1.06
C GLU A 516 9.56 19.20 2.20
N GLY A 517 9.03 17.98 2.18
CA GLY A 517 9.29 16.98 3.23
C GLY A 517 8.49 17.16 4.52
N VAL A 518 7.57 18.12 4.60
CA VAL A 518 6.63 18.26 5.74
C VAL A 518 5.27 17.67 5.38
N THR A 519 4.69 16.92 6.31
CA THR A 519 3.32 16.39 6.23
C THR A 519 2.51 16.83 7.44
N ILE A 520 1.20 17.01 7.25
CA ILE A 520 0.23 17.35 8.29
C ILE A 520 -0.92 16.35 8.26
N SER A 521 -1.40 15.94 9.42
CA SER A 521 -2.53 15.04 9.59
C SER A 521 -3.53 15.61 10.60
N TYR A 522 -4.80 15.33 10.36
CA TYR A 522 -5.92 15.93 11.09
C TYR A 522 -6.86 14.84 11.62
N LYS A 523 -7.36 15.10 12.82
CA LYS A 523 -8.37 14.28 13.49
C LYS A 523 -9.33 15.21 14.22
N SER A 524 -10.62 15.12 13.91
CA SER A 524 -11.65 15.97 14.51
C SER A 524 -12.34 15.24 15.65
N PHE A 525 -12.70 16.00 16.69
CA PHE A 525 -13.50 15.60 17.83
C PHE A 525 -14.72 16.52 17.88
N CYS A 526 -15.79 16.09 17.23
CA CYS A 526 -17.02 16.86 17.11
C CYS A 526 -18.00 16.48 18.22
N LYS A 527 -19.04 17.32 18.37
CA LYS A 527 -20.16 17.06 19.28
C LYS A 527 -20.83 15.71 19.00
N ASN A 528 -21.46 15.13 20.02
CA ASN A 528 -22.07 13.79 20.01
C ASN A 528 -21.06 12.61 19.83
N GLY A 529 -19.77 12.84 20.06
CA GLY A 529 -18.74 11.79 19.96
C GLY A 529 -18.38 11.40 18.52
N VAL A 530 -18.72 12.24 17.55
CA VAL A 530 -18.38 12.03 16.13
C VAL A 530 -16.92 12.41 15.93
N ASN A 531 -16.06 11.41 15.78
CA ASN A 531 -14.63 11.61 15.52
C ASN A 531 -14.31 11.36 14.04
N GLY A 532 -13.60 12.31 13.41
CA GLY A 532 -13.16 12.20 12.02
C GLY A 532 -11.66 11.94 11.90
N THR A 533 -11.24 11.25 10.84
CA THR A 533 -9.83 11.01 10.48
C THR A 533 -9.59 11.20 8.98
N GLY A 534 -8.36 11.54 8.59
CA GLY A 534 -8.05 11.86 7.19
C GLY A 534 -8.80 13.10 6.73
N GLU A 535 -9.38 13.08 5.53
CA GLU A 535 -10.20 14.20 5.03
C GLU A 535 -11.41 14.51 5.92
N ASN A 536 -12.01 13.51 6.57
CA ASN A 536 -13.07 13.75 7.55
C ASN A 536 -12.54 14.33 8.87
N GLY A 537 -11.24 14.20 9.16
CA GLY A 537 -10.58 14.76 10.34
C GLY A 537 -10.33 16.27 10.25
N ARG A 538 -10.48 16.87 9.07
CA ARG A 538 -10.42 18.33 8.86
C ARG A 538 -11.73 19.05 9.21
N LYS A 539 -12.84 18.34 9.43
CA LYS A 539 -14.17 18.96 9.55
C LYS A 539 -14.99 18.51 10.74
N CYS A 540 -15.88 19.39 11.19
CA CYS A 540 -17.00 19.13 12.08
C CYS A 540 -18.25 19.82 11.53
N ALA A 541 -19.42 19.19 11.68
CA ALA A 541 -20.72 19.69 11.21
C ALA A 541 -21.79 19.61 12.32
N ASN A 542 -22.93 20.27 12.11
CA ASN A 542 -24.02 20.43 13.08
C ASN A 542 -23.62 21.17 14.38
N ILE A 543 -22.71 22.13 14.26
CA ILE A 543 -22.20 23.00 15.33
C ILE A 543 -23.21 24.13 15.59
N SER A 544 -23.75 24.20 16.81
CA SER A 544 -24.66 25.28 17.22
C SER A 544 -23.87 26.53 17.65
N ILE A 545 -24.55 27.67 17.79
CA ILE A 545 -23.95 28.84 18.46
C ILE A 545 -23.59 28.42 19.91
N GLY A 546 -22.41 28.84 20.38
CA GLY A 546 -21.90 28.49 21.71
C GLY A 546 -21.20 27.13 21.82
N ASP A 547 -21.33 26.25 20.81
CA ASP A 547 -20.64 24.95 20.80
C ASP A 547 -19.12 25.10 20.61
N GLU A 548 -18.37 24.28 21.33
CA GLU A 548 -16.93 24.08 21.19
C GLU A 548 -16.64 22.72 20.55
N VAL A 549 -15.68 22.68 19.62
CA VAL A 549 -15.14 21.44 19.00
C VAL A 549 -13.62 21.47 19.03
N GLN A 550 -12.98 20.32 18.96
CA GLN A 550 -11.52 20.18 19.02
C GLN A 550 -10.99 19.42 17.80
N PHE A 551 -9.81 19.82 17.33
CA PHE A 551 -9.04 19.15 16.31
C PHE A 551 -7.66 18.80 16.88
N GLU A 552 -7.21 17.58 16.66
CA GLU A 552 -5.86 17.10 16.95
C GLU A 552 -5.07 17.12 15.64
N ILE A 553 -4.01 17.92 15.63
CA ILE A 553 -3.24 18.25 14.43
C ILE A 553 -1.82 17.77 14.67
N SER A 554 -1.35 16.84 13.84
CA SER A 554 0.00 16.27 13.95
C SER A 554 0.82 16.61 12.72
N ILE A 555 1.94 17.30 12.93
CA ILE A 555 2.88 17.74 11.89
C ILE A 555 4.16 16.93 12.02
N THR A 556 4.63 16.36 10.91
CA THR A 556 5.83 15.51 10.84
C THR A 556 6.73 16.00 9.72
N ALA A 557 8.02 16.17 10.03
CA ALA A 557 9.07 16.34 9.02
C ALA A 557 9.67 14.97 8.67
N HIS A 558 9.96 14.75 7.39
CA HIS A 558 10.61 13.52 6.88
C HIS A 558 12.04 13.76 6.36
N LYS A 559 12.42 15.04 6.24
CA LYS A 559 13.74 15.53 5.80
C LYS A 559 13.99 16.91 6.39
N CYS A 560 15.26 17.28 6.52
CA CYS A 560 15.62 18.65 6.85
C CYS A 560 15.65 19.58 5.61
N PRO A 561 15.18 20.83 5.73
CA PRO A 561 15.24 21.81 4.65
C PRO A 561 16.67 22.32 4.44
N LYS A 562 17.11 22.39 3.18
CA LYS A 562 18.50 22.72 2.76
C LYS A 562 19.04 24.10 3.17
N LYS A 563 18.27 24.91 3.91
CA LYS A 563 18.63 26.28 4.31
C LYS A 563 18.67 26.52 5.82
N GLY A 564 18.21 25.58 6.66
CA GLY A 564 18.14 25.78 8.10
C GLY A 564 17.30 26.99 8.53
N GLN A 565 16.31 27.38 7.73
CA GLN A 565 15.43 28.53 7.99
C GLN A 565 14.11 28.05 8.60
N ASP A 566 13.61 28.78 9.59
CA ASP A 566 12.27 28.62 10.15
C ASP A 566 11.21 28.82 9.06
N GLU A 567 10.43 27.78 8.78
CA GLU A 567 9.30 27.84 7.86
C GLU A 567 8.03 28.18 8.63
N THR A 568 7.05 28.87 8.03
CA THR A 568 5.79 29.20 8.70
C THR A 568 4.61 28.72 7.89
N ILE A 569 3.77 27.88 8.49
CA ILE A 569 2.49 27.45 7.93
C ILE A 569 1.33 28.13 8.67
N LYS A 570 0.20 28.27 7.98
CA LYS A 570 -1.03 28.84 8.52
C LYS A 570 -2.17 27.85 8.38
N ILE A 571 -2.93 27.63 9.46
CA ILE A 571 -4.12 26.78 9.47
C ILE A 571 -5.34 27.68 9.56
N LYS A 572 -6.13 27.73 8.50
CA LYS A 572 -7.31 28.58 8.34
C LYS A 572 -8.59 27.80 8.61
N LEU A 573 -9.59 28.47 9.14
CA LEU A 573 -10.94 27.94 9.28
C LEU A 573 -11.81 28.54 8.17
N LEU A 574 -12.25 27.73 7.22
CA LEU A 574 -13.03 28.22 6.08
C LEU A 574 -14.32 28.91 6.55
N GLY A 575 -14.49 30.18 6.16
CA GLY A 575 -15.60 31.06 6.55
C GLY A 575 -15.28 31.98 7.73
N PHE A 576 -14.18 31.77 8.46
CA PHE A 576 -13.78 32.54 9.64
C PHE A 576 -12.47 33.29 9.42
N THR A 577 -12.31 34.43 10.10
CA THR A 577 -11.17 35.37 9.91
C THR A 577 -9.98 35.09 10.82
N GLU A 578 -10.11 34.18 11.78
CA GLU A 578 -9.02 33.69 12.62
C GLU A 578 -8.28 32.51 11.96
N GLU A 579 -6.95 32.53 12.06
CA GLU A 579 -6.05 31.49 11.59
C GLU A 579 -4.98 31.19 12.66
N VAL A 580 -4.48 29.95 12.68
CA VAL A 580 -3.37 29.55 13.56
C VAL A 580 -2.07 29.61 12.80
N GLU A 581 -1.13 30.42 13.27
CA GLU A 581 0.22 30.53 12.74
C GLU A 581 1.14 29.53 13.45
N VAL A 582 1.82 28.68 12.68
CA VAL A 582 2.70 27.64 13.21
C VAL A 582 4.08 27.75 12.56
N THR A 583 5.05 28.24 13.32
CA THR A 583 6.47 28.28 12.95
C THR A 583 7.08 26.88 13.14
N LEU A 584 7.79 26.40 12.13
CA LEU A 584 8.41 25.08 12.08
C LEU A 584 9.93 25.23 12.09
N GLN A 585 10.54 24.76 13.17
CA GLN A 585 11.99 24.63 13.34
C GLN A 585 12.38 23.16 13.14
N PHE A 586 13.55 22.90 12.56
CA PHE A 586 13.98 21.55 12.17
C PHE A 586 15.23 21.13 12.93
N ILE A 587 15.16 19.99 13.60
CA ILE A 587 16.27 19.38 14.33
C ILE A 587 17.07 18.52 13.35
N CYS A 588 18.18 19.09 12.86
CA CYS A 588 19.00 18.53 11.77
C CYS A 588 20.42 18.15 12.21
N GLU A 589 20.89 18.73 13.30
CA GLU A 589 22.17 18.50 13.93
C GLU A 589 21.95 18.23 15.43
N CYS A 590 22.89 17.53 16.06
CA CYS A 590 22.90 17.21 17.49
C CYS A 590 23.52 18.35 18.31
N ASP A 591 23.19 18.44 19.60
CA ASP A 591 23.65 19.57 20.43
C ASP A 591 25.19 19.57 20.57
N CYS A 592 25.83 18.40 20.60
CA CYS A 592 27.28 18.21 20.52
C CYS A 592 27.99 18.75 19.26
N GLN A 593 27.27 19.05 18.17
CA GLN A 593 27.88 19.62 16.95
C GLN A 593 28.17 21.13 17.12
N ASN A 594 27.41 21.83 17.97
CA ASN A 594 27.61 23.26 18.26
C ASN A 594 28.96 23.58 18.93
N ILE A 595 29.60 22.56 19.53
CA ILE A 595 30.93 22.65 20.16
C ILE A 595 32.01 21.90 19.36
N GLY A 596 31.71 21.49 18.12
CA GLY A 596 32.65 20.82 17.24
C GLY A 596 33.86 21.70 16.90
N ILE A 597 35.04 21.09 16.81
CA ILE A 597 36.30 21.78 16.49
C ILE A 597 36.54 21.66 14.97
N PRO A 598 36.33 22.72 14.16
CA PRO A 598 36.56 22.67 12.73
C PRO A 598 38.06 22.59 12.43
N ASN A 599 38.44 21.72 11.49
CA ASN A 599 39.83 21.41 11.17
C ASN A 599 40.65 21.01 12.42
N SER A 600 40.11 20.10 13.25
CA SER A 600 40.83 19.64 14.45
C SER A 600 42.12 18.89 14.11
N ALA A 601 43.12 19.02 14.98
CA ALA A 601 44.36 18.24 14.92
C ALA A 601 44.07 16.73 15.00
N ASP A 602 43.07 16.32 15.79
CA ASP A 602 42.64 14.92 15.97
C ASP A 602 42.14 14.31 14.66
N CYS A 603 41.56 15.12 13.78
CA CYS A 603 41.11 14.71 12.45
C CYS A 603 42.25 14.87 11.43
N PHE A 604 43.33 14.12 11.68
CA PHE A 604 44.53 14.05 10.84
C PHE A 604 45.09 15.43 10.47
N ASN A 605 45.46 16.23 11.48
CA ASN A 605 46.06 17.55 11.32
C ASN A 605 45.19 18.53 10.49
N GLY A 606 43.87 18.55 10.75
CA GLY A 606 42.95 19.53 10.18
C GLY A 606 42.22 19.12 8.90
N ASN A 607 42.10 17.82 8.62
CA ASN A 607 41.40 17.28 7.45
C ASN A 607 39.92 16.92 7.72
N GLY A 608 39.39 17.29 8.89
CA GLY A 608 37.98 17.17 9.26
C GLY A 608 37.61 18.00 10.48
N THR A 609 36.31 18.06 10.77
CA THR A 609 35.76 18.64 12.01
C THR A 609 35.63 17.55 13.06
N PHE A 610 36.12 17.77 14.29
CA PHE A 610 35.90 16.84 15.39
C PHE A 610 34.63 17.22 16.15
N GLU A 611 33.60 16.37 16.09
CA GLU A 611 32.28 16.63 16.67
C GLU A 611 31.67 15.32 17.18
N CYS A 612 30.91 15.37 18.28
CA CYS A 612 30.12 14.22 18.77
C CYS A 612 30.91 12.89 18.90
N GLY A 613 32.20 12.96 19.26
CA GLY A 613 33.07 11.79 19.42
C GLY A 613 33.62 11.16 18.13
N ALA A 614 33.50 11.83 16.99
CA ALA A 614 33.98 11.36 15.70
C ALA A 614 34.56 12.51 14.85
N CYS A 615 35.27 12.16 13.78
CA CYS A 615 35.70 13.10 12.76
C CYS A 615 34.72 13.13 11.58
N ARG A 616 34.08 14.29 11.35
CA ARG A 616 33.34 14.59 10.12
C ARG A 616 34.32 15.13 9.09
N CYS A 617 34.67 14.30 8.12
CA CYS A 617 35.73 14.61 7.15
C CYS A 617 35.37 15.69 6.14
N ASN A 618 36.38 16.46 5.73
CA ASN A 618 36.25 17.43 4.66
C ASN A 618 36.01 16.71 3.31
N GLU A 619 35.49 17.42 2.31
CA GLU A 619 35.21 16.83 1.00
C GLU A 619 36.50 16.23 0.37
N GLY A 620 36.40 15.02 -0.17
CA GLY A 620 37.54 14.25 -0.67
C GLY A 620 38.38 13.53 0.39
N ARG A 621 38.01 13.55 1.67
CA ARG A 621 38.67 12.82 2.77
C ARG A 621 37.83 11.67 3.32
N ILE A 622 38.50 10.57 3.71
CA ILE A 622 37.89 9.37 4.32
C ILE A 622 38.84 8.75 5.37
N GLY A 623 38.29 7.90 6.24
CA GLY A 623 39.00 7.27 7.36
C GLY A 623 38.29 7.53 8.70
N ARG A 624 38.77 6.94 9.80
CA ARG A 624 38.18 7.16 11.14
C ARG A 624 38.52 8.55 11.70
N ILE A 625 39.64 9.12 11.23
CA ILE A 625 40.18 10.44 11.58
C ILE A 625 40.52 11.28 10.32
N CYS A 626 39.93 10.96 9.16
CA CYS A 626 40.11 11.68 7.88
C CYS A 626 41.53 11.59 7.27
N GLU A 627 42.20 10.47 7.56
CA GLU A 627 43.60 10.22 7.27
C GLU A 627 43.91 9.91 5.79
N CYS A 628 42.97 9.37 5.03
CA CYS A 628 43.10 9.15 3.58
C CYS A 628 42.36 10.20 2.73
N ARG A 629 42.74 10.27 1.45
CA ARG A 629 42.01 10.98 0.41
C ARG A 629 41.29 9.99 -0.52
N THR A 630 40.16 10.39 -1.09
CA THR A 630 39.36 9.54 -2.00
C THR A 630 39.99 9.33 -3.37
N ASP A 631 40.95 10.16 -3.78
CA ASP A 631 41.68 10.04 -5.04
C ASP A 631 42.93 9.14 -4.95
N GLU A 632 43.37 8.77 -3.74
CA GLU A 632 44.57 7.95 -3.49
C GLU A 632 44.25 6.47 -3.15
N VAL A 633 42.95 6.10 -3.13
CA VAL A 633 42.45 4.78 -2.69
C VAL A 633 42.87 3.62 -3.62
N ASN A 634 43.15 3.91 -4.91
CA ASN A 634 43.68 2.92 -5.86
C ASN A 634 45.22 2.87 -5.86
N SER A 635 45.85 2.89 -4.69
CA SER A 635 47.30 2.69 -4.56
C SER A 635 47.58 1.32 -3.93
N ASP A 636 48.32 0.46 -4.64
CA ASP A 636 48.56 -0.95 -4.25
C ASP A 636 49.19 -1.12 -2.85
N ASN A 637 49.81 -0.06 -2.33
CA ASN A 637 50.37 0.01 -0.98
C ASN A 637 49.31 0.01 0.13
N MET A 638 48.07 0.46 -0.11
CA MET A 638 47.02 0.50 0.93
C MET A 638 46.36 -0.87 1.15
N ASP A 639 46.14 -1.63 0.07
CA ASP A 639 45.62 -3.00 0.14
C ASP A 639 46.53 -3.91 0.97
N ALA A 640 47.86 -3.67 0.96
CA ALA A 640 48.82 -4.42 1.76
C ALA A 640 48.56 -4.30 3.27
N PHE A 641 48.04 -3.17 3.77
CA PHE A 641 47.65 -3.01 5.17
C PHE A 641 46.29 -3.65 5.52
N CYS A 642 45.50 -3.97 4.50
CA CYS A 642 44.20 -4.67 4.60
C CYS A 642 44.28 -6.18 4.30
N ARG A 643 45.48 -6.72 4.03
CA ARG A 643 45.74 -8.16 3.91
C ARG A 643 46.46 -8.67 5.17
N LYS A 644 46.09 -9.85 5.64
CA LYS A 644 46.69 -10.53 6.79
C LYS A 644 48.09 -11.06 6.49
N ASP A 645 48.25 -11.55 5.26
CA ASP A 645 49.49 -11.96 4.63
C ASP A 645 49.35 -11.81 3.09
N ASN A 646 50.45 -11.96 2.35
CA ASN A 646 50.48 -11.75 0.89
C ASN A 646 49.64 -12.76 0.07
N ALA A 647 49.11 -13.82 0.67
CA ALA A 647 48.22 -14.80 0.02
C ALA A 647 46.74 -14.60 0.41
N SER A 648 46.48 -13.94 1.54
CA SER A 648 45.12 -13.59 1.98
C SER A 648 44.48 -12.51 1.12
N GLU A 649 43.15 -12.58 0.95
CA GLU A 649 42.39 -11.53 0.27
C GLU A 649 42.19 -10.29 1.15
N ILE A 650 42.00 -9.15 0.49
CA ILE A 650 41.72 -7.86 1.12
C ILE A 650 40.51 -8.03 2.06
N CYS A 651 40.71 -7.76 3.34
CA CYS A 651 39.71 -7.91 4.40
C CYS A 651 39.03 -9.30 4.39
N SER A 652 39.80 -10.35 4.04
CA SER A 652 39.32 -11.73 3.90
C SER A 652 38.13 -11.89 2.94
N ASN A 653 37.91 -10.93 2.04
CA ASN A 653 36.67 -10.73 1.25
C ASN A 653 35.39 -10.51 2.09
N ASN A 654 35.50 -10.45 3.41
CA ASN A 654 34.42 -10.25 4.38
C ASN A 654 34.27 -8.78 4.81
N GLY A 655 35.10 -7.88 4.29
CA GLY A 655 35.08 -6.44 4.56
C GLY A 655 35.37 -5.61 3.32
N GLU A 656 35.44 -4.30 3.52
CA GLU A 656 35.98 -3.32 2.58
C GLU A 656 37.22 -2.66 3.21
N CYS A 657 38.27 -2.45 2.42
CA CYS A 657 39.46 -1.72 2.87
C CYS A 657 39.18 -0.22 2.81
N ILE A 658 39.09 0.42 3.97
CA ILE A 658 38.91 1.86 4.08
C ILE A 658 40.13 2.41 4.81
N CYS A 659 41.01 3.07 4.05
CA CYS A 659 42.24 3.69 4.55
C CYS A 659 43.20 2.74 5.31
N GLY A 660 43.51 1.57 4.71
CA GLY A 660 44.43 0.61 5.32
C GLY A 660 43.88 -0.09 6.57
N GLN A 661 42.60 0.06 6.87
CA GLN A 661 41.87 -0.72 7.88
C GLN A 661 40.68 -1.42 7.24
N CYS A 662 40.33 -2.60 7.75
CA CYS A 662 39.18 -3.34 7.25
C CYS A 662 37.91 -3.00 8.01
N VAL A 663 36.88 -2.57 7.29
CA VAL A 663 35.52 -2.41 7.79
C VAL A 663 34.73 -3.66 7.41
N CYS A 664 34.28 -4.43 8.40
CA CYS A 664 33.64 -5.72 8.13
C CYS A 664 32.19 -5.55 7.65
N LYS A 665 31.81 -6.31 6.62
CA LYS A 665 30.46 -6.33 6.04
C LYS A 665 29.47 -6.79 7.09
N GLU A 666 28.29 -6.19 7.14
CA GLU A 666 27.18 -6.65 7.98
C GLU A 666 26.28 -7.60 7.18
N ARG A 667 25.58 -8.50 7.86
CA ARG A 667 24.74 -9.54 7.24
C ARG A 667 23.25 -9.28 7.52
N GLU A 668 22.39 -9.91 6.74
CA GLU A 668 20.93 -9.78 6.90
C GLU A 668 20.43 -10.25 8.28
N ASN A 669 21.11 -11.24 8.86
CA ASN A 669 20.92 -11.65 10.25
C ASN A 669 21.90 -10.88 11.16
N PRO A 670 21.43 -10.03 12.10
CA PRO A 670 22.29 -9.27 13.01
C PRO A 670 23.19 -10.13 13.91
N ASP A 671 22.79 -11.36 14.21
CA ASP A 671 23.57 -12.29 15.03
C ASP A 671 24.78 -12.89 14.29
N GLU A 672 24.85 -12.78 12.95
CA GLU A 672 25.92 -13.36 12.12
C GLU A 672 27.00 -12.32 11.80
N ILE A 673 28.01 -12.24 12.68
CA ILE A 673 28.98 -11.15 12.77
C ILE A 673 30.35 -11.56 12.19
N TYR A 674 30.83 -10.81 11.19
CA TYR A 674 32.25 -10.77 10.81
C TYR A 674 33.04 -9.86 11.74
N SER A 675 34.26 -10.28 12.10
CA SER A 675 35.10 -9.61 13.11
C SER A 675 36.59 -9.89 12.89
N GLY A 676 37.45 -9.24 13.68
CA GLY A 676 38.90 -9.31 13.54
C GLY A 676 39.46 -8.21 12.63
N LYS A 677 40.76 -7.94 12.77
CA LYS A 677 41.45 -6.82 12.11
C LYS A 677 41.39 -6.87 10.58
N PHE A 678 41.27 -8.07 10.01
CA PHE A 678 41.17 -8.32 8.57
C PHE A 678 39.83 -8.99 8.21
N CYS A 679 38.81 -8.84 9.07
CA CYS A 679 37.52 -9.53 8.96
C CYS A 679 37.67 -11.06 8.78
N GLU A 680 38.74 -11.62 9.36
CA GLU A 680 39.08 -13.03 9.18
C GLU A 680 38.23 -13.96 10.04
N CYS A 681 37.64 -13.44 11.13
CA CYS A 681 36.83 -14.18 12.09
C CYS A 681 35.33 -14.03 11.79
N ASP A 682 34.58 -15.08 12.09
CA ASP A 682 33.12 -15.02 12.22
C ASP A 682 32.62 -15.97 13.32
N ASN A 683 31.37 -15.77 13.72
CA ASN A 683 30.70 -16.54 14.78
C ASN A 683 29.65 -17.56 14.24
N PHE A 684 29.68 -17.88 12.94
CA PHE A 684 28.65 -18.76 12.32
C PHE A 684 29.20 -19.90 11.46
N ASN A 685 30.46 -19.86 11.04
CA ASN A 685 31.16 -20.92 10.30
C ASN A 685 31.98 -21.84 11.22
N CYS A 686 31.57 -22.05 12.47
CA CYS A 686 32.07 -23.17 13.27
C CYS A 686 31.43 -24.51 12.85
N ASP A 687 32.08 -25.61 13.24
CA ASP A 687 31.56 -26.97 13.09
C ASP A 687 30.11 -27.11 13.62
N ARG A 688 29.33 -27.95 12.94
CA ARG A 688 27.91 -28.16 13.22
C ARG A 688 27.62 -29.63 13.53
N SER A 689 26.82 -29.88 14.56
CA SER A 689 26.31 -31.21 14.92
C SER A 689 24.80 -31.16 15.05
N ASN A 690 24.10 -32.16 14.50
CA ASN A 690 22.63 -32.20 14.38
C ASN A 690 22.03 -30.92 13.74
N GLY A 691 22.78 -30.23 12.86
CA GLY A 691 22.39 -28.97 12.23
C GLY A 691 22.67 -27.71 13.07
N LEU A 692 22.99 -27.84 14.35
CA LEU A 692 23.30 -26.72 15.25
C LEU A 692 24.80 -26.39 15.24
N ILE A 693 25.11 -25.09 15.24
CA ILE A 693 26.46 -24.57 15.45
C ILE A 693 26.94 -25.00 16.84
N CYS A 694 28.14 -25.58 16.92
CA CYS A 694 28.70 -26.13 18.16
C CYS A 694 27.76 -27.11 18.89
N GLY A 695 26.91 -27.81 18.14
CA GLY A 695 25.93 -28.77 18.65
C GLY A 695 24.88 -28.19 19.60
N GLY A 696 24.80 -26.85 19.75
CA GLY A 696 24.06 -26.17 20.82
C GLY A 696 24.74 -26.20 22.20
N ASN A 697 25.92 -26.82 22.32
CA ASN A 697 26.65 -27.02 23.59
C ASN A 697 27.98 -26.26 23.65
N GLY A 698 28.07 -25.12 22.96
CA GLY A 698 29.25 -24.25 22.97
C GLY A 698 29.04 -22.94 22.23
N VAL A 699 29.94 -21.99 22.42
CA VAL A 699 29.95 -20.67 21.75
C VAL A 699 30.90 -20.72 20.56
N CYS A 700 30.50 -20.14 19.42
CA CYS A 700 31.36 -20.04 18.24
C CYS A 700 32.23 -18.78 18.31
N GLU A 701 33.54 -18.94 18.51
CA GLU A 701 34.52 -17.86 18.55
C GLU A 701 35.52 -18.01 17.40
N CYS A 702 35.48 -17.10 16.41
CA CYS A 702 36.39 -17.09 15.26
C CYS A 702 36.50 -18.47 14.57
N ARG A 703 35.36 -19.05 14.17
CA ARG A 703 35.23 -20.40 13.57
C ARG A 703 35.66 -21.58 14.46
N VAL A 704 36.01 -21.37 15.74
CA VAL A 704 36.31 -22.44 16.70
C VAL A 704 35.24 -22.50 17.79
N CYS A 705 34.67 -23.68 18.03
CA CYS A 705 33.74 -23.87 19.15
C CYS A 705 34.46 -23.89 20.49
N LYS A 706 34.01 -23.04 21.42
CA LYS A 706 34.30 -23.15 22.86
C LYS A 706 33.20 -23.99 23.50
N CYS A 707 33.49 -25.23 23.83
CA CYS A 707 32.50 -26.12 24.43
C CYS A 707 32.16 -25.72 25.86
N ASN A 708 30.88 -25.89 26.20
CA ASN A 708 30.40 -25.80 27.57
C ASN A 708 31.07 -26.90 28.44
N PRO A 709 31.14 -26.71 29.77
CA PRO A 709 31.60 -27.77 30.68
C PRO A 709 30.88 -29.10 30.40
N ASN A 710 31.63 -30.20 30.47
CA ASN A 710 31.23 -31.56 30.11
C ASN A 710 30.99 -31.85 28.62
N PHE A 711 31.34 -30.94 27.69
CA PHE A 711 31.32 -31.20 26.24
C PHE A 711 32.71 -31.05 25.60
N THR A 712 32.98 -31.85 24.57
CA THR A 712 34.28 -31.92 23.87
C THR A 712 34.12 -32.19 22.36
N ARG A 713 35.26 -32.29 21.65
CA ARG A 713 35.43 -32.29 20.19
C ARG A 713 35.12 -30.94 19.53
N SER A 714 35.53 -30.78 18.27
CA SER A 714 35.46 -29.50 17.54
C SER A 714 34.04 -28.98 17.30
N ALA A 715 33.05 -29.89 17.25
CA ALA A 715 31.63 -29.56 17.13
C ALA A 715 30.88 -29.49 18.49
N CYS A 716 31.57 -29.70 19.62
CA CYS A 716 30.97 -29.84 20.96
C CYS A 716 29.83 -30.88 21.04
N ASP A 717 29.91 -31.91 20.20
CA ASP A 717 28.94 -33.01 20.09
C ASP A 717 29.15 -34.09 21.15
N CYS A 718 30.34 -34.14 21.75
CA CYS A 718 30.76 -35.24 22.60
C CYS A 718 30.60 -34.92 24.09
N SER A 719 29.53 -35.43 24.70
CA SER A 719 29.36 -35.37 26.16
C SER A 719 30.40 -36.24 26.87
N LEU A 720 30.97 -35.72 27.95
CA LEU A 720 31.81 -36.44 28.90
C LEU A 720 31.01 -37.22 29.95
N ASP A 721 29.68 -37.14 29.94
CA ASP A 721 28.85 -37.98 30.79
C ASP A 721 28.95 -39.45 30.35
N THR A 722 29.08 -40.32 31.34
CA THR A 722 29.21 -41.78 31.18
C THR A 722 27.99 -42.54 31.72
N THR A 723 27.01 -41.86 32.32
CA THR A 723 25.80 -42.49 32.90
C THR A 723 25.07 -43.38 31.89
N SER A 724 24.90 -42.91 30.65
CA SER A 724 24.26 -43.65 29.55
C SER A 724 25.03 -44.87 29.05
N CYS A 725 26.29 -45.05 29.47
CA CYS A 725 27.11 -46.22 29.16
C CYS A 725 27.08 -47.29 30.27
N ILE A 726 26.45 -47.03 31.43
CA ILE A 726 26.42 -47.98 32.56
C ILE A 726 25.32 -49.02 32.33
N ALA A 727 25.71 -50.29 32.24
CA ALA A 727 24.79 -51.41 32.09
C ALA A 727 24.08 -51.76 33.41
N THR A 728 23.04 -52.59 33.33
CA THR A 728 22.29 -53.10 34.50
C THR A 728 23.15 -53.92 35.48
N ASN A 729 24.32 -54.41 35.06
CA ASN A 729 25.30 -55.05 35.94
C ASN A 729 26.22 -54.05 36.69
N GLY A 730 26.00 -52.75 36.54
CA GLY A 730 26.79 -51.67 37.14
C GLY A 730 28.12 -51.36 36.44
N GLN A 731 28.45 -52.05 35.33
CA GLN A 731 29.69 -51.85 34.59
C GLN A 731 29.47 -50.98 33.35
N ILE A 732 30.44 -50.12 33.05
CA ILE A 732 30.49 -49.41 31.77
C ILE A 732 30.57 -50.44 30.64
N CYS A 733 29.62 -50.38 29.71
CA CYS A 733 29.53 -51.23 28.52
C CYS A 733 29.60 -52.74 28.81
N ASN A 734 28.96 -53.20 29.90
CA ASN A 734 29.01 -54.58 30.41
C ASN A 734 30.43 -55.14 30.61
N GLY A 735 31.45 -54.27 30.75
CA GLY A 735 32.86 -54.68 30.78
C GLY A 735 33.41 -55.17 29.44
N ARG A 736 32.70 -54.92 28.33
CA ARG A 736 32.97 -55.43 26.97
C ARG A 736 33.16 -54.32 25.92
N GLY A 737 33.37 -53.08 26.37
CA GLY A 737 33.53 -51.92 25.50
C GLY A 737 34.04 -50.70 26.26
N THR A 738 34.32 -49.62 25.53
CA THR A 738 34.66 -48.30 26.07
C THR A 738 33.54 -47.30 25.80
N CYS A 739 33.31 -46.37 26.73
CA CYS A 739 32.36 -45.28 26.52
C CYS A 739 33.02 -44.14 25.73
N ASP A 740 32.44 -43.74 24.62
CA ASP A 740 32.85 -42.60 23.78
C ASP A 740 31.62 -41.74 23.51
N CYS A 741 31.62 -40.49 23.98
CA CYS A 741 30.51 -39.55 23.88
C CYS A 741 29.16 -40.08 24.40
N GLY A 742 29.16 -40.69 25.58
CA GLY A 742 27.95 -41.29 26.17
C GLY A 742 27.40 -42.52 25.42
N ARG A 743 28.18 -43.15 24.52
CA ARG A 743 27.80 -44.39 23.82
C ARG A 743 28.88 -45.45 23.93
N CYS A 744 28.47 -46.72 24.03
CA CYS A 744 29.40 -47.83 24.12
C CYS A 744 29.95 -48.27 22.75
N LYS A 745 31.29 -48.31 22.65
CA LYS A 745 32.05 -48.97 21.59
C LYS A 745 32.50 -50.35 22.06
N CYS A 746 31.79 -51.38 21.61
CA CYS A 746 32.07 -52.77 21.98
C CYS A 746 33.41 -53.25 21.40
N THR A 747 34.19 -53.98 22.20
CA THR A 747 35.55 -54.40 21.84
C THR A 747 35.59 -55.63 20.93
N ASP A 748 34.59 -56.52 21.03
CA ASP A 748 34.33 -57.60 20.06
C ASP A 748 33.07 -57.24 19.25
N PRO A 749 33.14 -57.14 17.90
CA PRO A 749 32.03 -56.71 17.05
C PRO A 749 30.84 -57.69 17.00
N LYS A 750 30.93 -58.87 17.64
CA LYS A 750 29.76 -59.75 17.86
C LYS A 750 28.76 -59.16 18.86
N PHE A 751 29.22 -58.27 19.75
CA PHE A 751 28.38 -57.64 20.76
C PHE A 751 27.84 -56.29 20.29
N GLN A 752 26.56 -56.07 20.52
CA GLN A 752 25.77 -54.92 20.08
C GLN A 752 24.82 -54.48 21.20
N GLY A 753 23.97 -53.49 20.94
CA GLY A 753 23.08 -52.89 21.94
C GLY A 753 23.69 -51.64 22.60
N ALA A 754 22.95 -51.00 23.49
CA ALA A 754 23.31 -49.69 24.05
C ALA A 754 24.54 -49.75 24.95
N THR A 755 24.75 -50.90 25.60
CA THR A 755 25.82 -51.19 26.56
C THR A 755 26.55 -52.50 26.25
N CYS A 756 26.54 -52.97 24.99
CA CYS A 756 27.15 -54.23 24.54
C CYS A 756 26.51 -55.53 25.09
N GLU A 757 25.22 -55.49 25.39
CA GLU A 757 24.45 -56.60 25.97
C GLU A 757 23.96 -57.68 24.97
N LEU A 758 23.81 -57.34 23.68
CA LEU A 758 23.22 -58.24 22.67
C LEU A 758 24.30 -59.03 21.89
N CYS A 759 24.07 -60.31 21.60
CA CYS A 759 24.90 -61.10 20.68
C CYS A 759 24.02 -61.98 19.78
N GLN A 760 24.04 -61.75 18.46
CA GLN A 760 23.15 -62.43 17.50
C GLN A 760 23.75 -63.70 16.87
N THR A 761 24.97 -64.11 17.24
CA THR A 761 25.72 -65.18 16.54
C THR A 761 26.22 -66.32 17.45
N CYS A 762 25.64 -66.49 18.63
CA CYS A 762 25.87 -67.67 19.47
C CYS A 762 25.12 -68.91 18.91
N PRO A 763 25.80 -70.04 18.58
CA PRO A 763 25.12 -71.23 18.04
C PRO A 763 24.35 -72.01 19.11
N GLY A 764 23.16 -72.53 18.76
CA GLY A 764 22.41 -73.51 19.57
C GLY A 764 20.89 -73.51 19.33
N VAL A 765 20.28 -72.32 19.44
CA VAL A 765 18.82 -72.09 19.61
C VAL A 765 17.91 -72.93 18.70
N CYS A 766 18.15 -72.97 17.38
CA CYS A 766 17.29 -73.72 16.46
C CYS A 766 17.31 -75.23 16.69
N ALA A 767 18.49 -75.80 16.97
CA ALA A 767 18.65 -77.24 17.15
C ALA A 767 18.12 -77.71 18.50
N GLU A 768 18.27 -76.88 19.55
CA GLU A 768 17.80 -77.15 20.91
C GLU A 768 16.27 -77.16 21.02
N HIS A 769 15.59 -76.30 20.25
CA HIS A 769 14.15 -76.08 20.42
C HIS A 769 13.26 -76.85 19.41
N LYS A 770 13.85 -77.46 18.37
CA LYS A 770 13.12 -78.12 17.28
C LYS A 770 12.14 -79.20 17.75
N GLU A 771 12.48 -79.94 18.81
CA GLU A 771 11.67 -81.03 19.35
C GLU A 771 10.37 -80.52 19.99
N CYS A 772 10.43 -79.40 20.71
CA CYS A 772 9.25 -78.74 21.27
C CYS A 772 8.35 -78.18 20.16
N VAL A 773 8.93 -77.65 19.08
CA VAL A 773 8.17 -77.19 17.91
C VAL A 773 7.49 -78.36 17.20
N GLN A 774 8.18 -79.48 16.98
CA GLN A 774 7.59 -80.68 16.37
C GLN A 774 6.44 -81.26 17.21
N CYS A 775 6.58 -81.31 18.54
CA CYS A 775 5.54 -81.88 19.39
C CYS A 775 4.30 -80.97 19.47
N LYS A 776 4.48 -79.64 19.62
CA LYS A 776 3.36 -78.67 19.70
C LYS A 776 2.67 -78.41 18.35
N ALA A 777 3.40 -78.41 17.24
CA ALA A 777 2.84 -78.08 15.92
C ALA A 777 2.26 -79.29 15.18
N PHE A 778 3.00 -80.40 15.15
CA PHE A 778 2.69 -81.55 14.29
C PHE A 778 2.33 -82.82 15.07
N ASN A 779 2.40 -82.79 16.40
CA ASN A 779 2.22 -83.97 17.26
C ASN A 779 3.14 -85.15 16.83
N LYS A 780 4.39 -84.80 16.50
CA LYS A 780 5.51 -85.67 16.09
C LYS A 780 6.76 -85.35 16.94
N GLY A 781 7.85 -86.09 16.73
CA GLY A 781 9.14 -85.86 17.38
C GLY A 781 9.29 -86.57 18.73
N GLU A 782 10.51 -86.63 19.26
CA GLU A 782 10.85 -87.47 20.42
C GLU A 782 10.15 -87.03 21.72
N LYS A 783 9.90 -85.71 21.88
CA LYS A 783 9.22 -85.15 23.06
C LYS A 783 7.69 -85.25 23.03
N LYS A 784 7.11 -85.98 22.08
CA LYS A 784 5.65 -86.11 21.89
C LYS A 784 4.89 -86.40 23.18
N ASP A 785 5.30 -87.42 23.92
CA ASP A 785 4.53 -87.94 25.07
C ASP A 785 4.72 -87.12 26.37
N VAL A 786 5.69 -86.18 26.39
CA VAL A 786 5.99 -85.27 27.52
C VAL A 786 5.76 -83.78 27.18
N CYS A 787 5.25 -83.50 25.96
CA CYS A 787 5.17 -82.18 25.35
C CYS A 787 4.47 -81.10 26.21
N ASP A 788 3.44 -81.49 26.98
CA ASP A 788 2.68 -80.56 27.82
C ASP A 788 3.32 -80.24 29.17
N GLN A 789 4.37 -80.97 29.56
CA GLN A 789 5.16 -80.68 30.76
C GLN A 789 6.41 -79.85 30.42
N GLU A 790 7.24 -80.34 29.49
CA GLU A 790 8.51 -79.68 29.15
C GLU A 790 8.33 -78.44 28.28
N CYS A 791 7.52 -78.54 27.21
CA CYS A 791 7.38 -77.49 26.20
C CYS A 791 6.24 -76.50 26.53
N LYS A 792 5.79 -76.43 27.79
CA LYS A 792 4.67 -75.57 28.24
C LYS A 792 4.95 -74.07 28.11
N HIS A 793 6.21 -73.67 28.11
CA HIS A 793 6.65 -72.27 28.06
C HIS A 793 6.74 -71.70 26.63
N PHE A 794 6.53 -72.53 25.59
CA PHE A 794 6.49 -72.10 24.20
C PHE A 794 5.07 -71.63 23.82
N ASN A 795 4.93 -70.36 23.41
CA ASN A 795 3.71 -69.86 22.81
C ASN A 795 3.74 -70.07 21.28
N THR A 796 3.24 -71.22 20.82
CA THR A 796 3.33 -71.65 19.41
C THR A 796 2.13 -71.22 18.57
N THR A 797 2.37 -70.50 17.48
CA THR A 797 1.37 -70.08 16.49
C THR A 797 1.62 -70.75 15.14
N ILE A 798 0.64 -71.48 14.61
CA ILE A 798 0.73 -72.11 13.28
C ILE A 798 0.38 -71.08 12.19
N VAL A 799 1.15 -71.03 11.11
CA VAL A 799 0.93 -70.16 9.94
C VAL A 799 0.81 -70.96 8.64
N GLU A 800 -0.09 -70.55 7.75
CA GLU A 800 -0.46 -71.31 6.55
C GLU A 800 0.66 -71.48 5.51
N SER A 801 1.63 -70.56 5.47
CA SER A 801 2.75 -70.59 4.51
C SER A 801 3.99 -69.89 5.06
N ARG A 802 5.14 -70.21 4.46
CA ARG A 802 6.45 -69.65 4.83
C ARG A 802 6.54 -68.13 4.68
N ASP A 803 5.83 -67.54 3.71
CA ASP A 803 5.81 -66.08 3.50
C ASP A 803 5.07 -65.32 4.62
N LYS A 804 4.25 -66.02 5.41
CA LYS A 804 3.53 -65.50 6.58
C LYS A 804 4.31 -65.64 7.90
N LEU A 805 5.54 -66.19 7.88
CA LEU A 805 6.43 -66.09 9.04
C LEU A 805 6.84 -64.62 9.24
N PRO A 806 6.95 -64.12 10.49
CA PRO A 806 7.45 -62.77 10.77
C PRO A 806 8.84 -62.58 10.15
N GLN A 807 9.04 -61.51 9.37
CA GLN A 807 10.29 -61.28 8.63
C GLN A 807 11.29 -60.42 9.42
N PRO A 808 12.62 -60.53 9.17
CA PRO A 808 13.63 -59.73 9.85
C PRO A 808 13.44 -58.25 9.56
N GLY A 809 13.16 -57.45 10.60
CA GLY A 809 12.86 -56.02 10.48
C GLY A 809 11.63 -55.56 11.27
N GLN A 810 10.81 -56.49 11.78
CA GLN A 810 9.92 -56.18 12.91
C GLN A 810 10.71 -56.25 14.23
N ALA A 811 10.29 -55.47 15.23
CA ALA A 811 11.09 -55.17 16.42
C ALA A 811 11.00 -56.27 17.50
N ASP A 812 11.64 -57.40 17.23
CA ASP A 812 12.20 -58.35 18.22
C ASP A 812 13.24 -59.24 17.50
N ALA A 813 14.14 -59.89 18.25
CA ALA A 813 15.26 -60.66 17.68
C ALA A 813 14.82 -62.03 17.11
N LEU A 814 14.13 -62.00 15.96
CA LEU A 814 13.60 -63.16 15.25
C LEU A 814 14.70 -64.04 14.64
N THR A 815 14.94 -65.20 15.25
CA THR A 815 15.80 -66.25 14.69
C THR A 815 14.99 -67.14 13.77
N HIS A 816 15.31 -67.17 12.47
CA HIS A 816 14.68 -68.07 11.50
C HIS A 816 15.37 -69.44 11.51
N CYS A 817 14.60 -70.48 11.79
CA CYS A 817 15.05 -71.86 11.86
C CYS A 817 14.47 -72.69 10.70
N LYS A 818 15.32 -73.56 10.13
CA LYS A 818 14.96 -74.56 9.12
C LYS A 818 15.53 -75.90 9.54
N GLU A 819 14.67 -76.86 9.83
CA GLU A 819 15.04 -78.18 10.35
C GLU A 819 14.36 -79.28 9.53
N LYS A 820 14.85 -80.52 9.65
CA LYS A 820 14.23 -81.72 9.04
C LYS A 820 13.43 -82.50 10.06
N ASP A 821 12.29 -83.04 9.63
CA ASP A 821 11.60 -84.09 10.38
C ASP A 821 12.13 -85.50 10.00
N ALA A 822 11.57 -86.53 10.62
CA ALA A 822 11.99 -87.93 10.39
C ALA A 822 11.58 -88.48 9.02
N ASP A 823 10.70 -87.77 8.28
CA ASP A 823 10.25 -88.13 6.93
C ASP A 823 11.11 -87.43 5.84
N ASP A 824 12.25 -86.85 6.24
CA ASP A 824 13.20 -86.04 5.45
C ASP A 824 12.63 -84.72 4.89
N CYS A 825 11.42 -84.33 5.30
CA CYS A 825 10.77 -83.09 4.88
C CYS A 825 11.27 -81.88 5.70
N TRP A 826 11.28 -80.71 5.07
CA TRP A 826 11.76 -79.48 5.70
C TRP A 826 10.62 -78.71 6.36
N PHE A 827 10.72 -78.45 7.67
CA PHE A 827 9.83 -77.52 8.37
C PHE A 827 10.57 -76.24 8.77
N TYR A 828 9.81 -75.16 8.84
CA TYR A 828 10.33 -73.81 9.07
C TYR A 828 9.61 -73.19 10.26
N PHE A 829 10.37 -72.53 11.13
CA PHE A 829 9.82 -71.76 12.24
C PHE A 829 10.65 -70.52 12.55
N THR A 830 10.07 -69.56 13.26
CA THR A 830 10.82 -68.46 13.90
C THR A 830 10.80 -68.65 15.41
N TYR A 831 11.88 -68.24 16.07
CA TYR A 831 12.00 -68.15 17.52
C TYR A 831 12.36 -66.72 17.92
N SER A 832 11.59 -66.14 18.84
CA SER A 832 11.95 -64.88 19.50
C SER A 832 11.51 -64.90 20.97
N VAL A 833 12.12 -64.00 21.75
CA VAL A 833 11.68 -63.65 23.10
C VAL A 833 11.21 -62.21 23.06
N ASN A 834 9.96 -61.96 23.46
CA ASN A 834 9.35 -60.62 23.47
C ASN A 834 9.89 -59.80 24.66
N GLY A 835 9.73 -58.47 24.66
CA GLY A 835 10.13 -57.58 25.76
C GLY A 835 9.51 -57.87 27.13
N THR A 836 8.49 -58.73 27.21
CA THR A 836 7.93 -59.31 28.45
C THR A 836 8.66 -60.56 28.95
N ASN A 837 9.70 -60.99 28.24
CA ASN A 837 10.49 -62.22 28.45
C ASN A 837 9.72 -63.53 28.21
N GLU A 838 8.67 -63.50 27.37
CA GLU A 838 7.90 -64.67 26.91
C GLU A 838 8.46 -65.23 25.58
N VAL A 839 8.49 -66.56 25.46
CA VAL A 839 8.98 -67.27 24.26
C VAL A 839 7.86 -67.40 23.22
N VAL A 840 8.07 -66.80 22.05
CA VAL A 840 7.12 -66.80 20.93
C VAL A 840 7.70 -67.59 19.76
N VAL A 841 6.90 -68.51 19.19
CA VAL A 841 7.29 -69.30 18.02
C VAL A 841 6.19 -69.31 16.97
N HIS A 842 6.55 -69.01 15.73
CA HIS A 842 5.67 -69.18 14.57
C HIS A 842 6.17 -70.33 13.70
N VAL A 843 5.29 -71.24 13.28
CA VAL A 843 5.65 -72.49 12.57
C VAL A 843 4.73 -72.73 11.38
N VAL A 844 5.29 -73.20 10.25
CA VAL A 844 4.51 -73.41 9.02
C VAL A 844 3.70 -74.71 9.10
N ASP A 845 2.40 -74.64 8.78
CA ASP A 845 1.40 -75.73 8.82
C ASP A 845 1.83 -77.00 8.05
N LYS A 846 2.55 -76.84 6.94
CA LYS A 846 2.92 -77.94 6.02
C LYS A 846 4.42 -77.95 5.75
N PRO A 847 5.14 -79.04 6.10
CA PRO A 847 6.53 -79.25 5.69
C PRO A 847 6.69 -79.31 4.17
N GLU A 848 7.82 -78.78 3.67
CA GLU A 848 8.24 -78.87 2.27
C GLU A 848 8.91 -80.23 2.01
N CYS A 849 8.19 -81.14 1.36
CA CYS A 849 8.71 -82.41 0.82
C CYS A 849 8.98 -82.28 -0.70
N PRO A 850 10.01 -82.94 -1.27
CA PRO A 850 10.36 -82.79 -2.69
C PRO A 850 9.38 -83.49 -3.65
N SER A 851 9.07 -82.81 -4.76
CA SER A 851 8.18 -83.29 -5.84
C SER A 851 8.93 -83.44 -7.18
N GLY A 852 8.47 -84.35 -8.04
CA GLY A 852 9.06 -84.57 -9.37
C GLY A 852 8.75 -83.44 -10.39
N PRO A 853 9.54 -83.31 -11.47
CA PRO A 853 9.43 -82.21 -12.43
C PRO A 853 8.25 -82.35 -13.42
N ASP A 854 7.66 -81.21 -13.80
CA ASP A 854 6.54 -81.11 -14.75
C ASP A 854 7.02 -80.65 -16.15
N ILE A 855 6.39 -81.18 -17.19
CA ILE A 855 6.76 -81.07 -18.61
C ILE A 855 5.95 -79.98 -19.34
N ILE A 856 4.76 -79.62 -18.83
CA ILE A 856 3.79 -78.75 -19.50
C ILE A 856 4.33 -77.36 -19.93
N PRO A 857 5.08 -76.59 -19.10
CA PRO A 857 5.43 -75.21 -19.47
C PRO A 857 6.42 -75.10 -20.63
N ILE A 858 7.23 -76.14 -20.88
CA ILE A 858 8.24 -76.14 -21.95
C ILE A 858 7.56 -76.14 -23.34
N VAL A 859 6.48 -76.90 -23.49
CA VAL A 859 5.75 -77.00 -24.78
C VAL A 859 5.00 -75.71 -25.09
N ALA A 860 4.39 -75.07 -24.08
CA ALA A 860 3.61 -73.84 -24.25
C ALA A 860 4.47 -72.66 -24.78
N GLY A 861 5.70 -72.52 -24.29
CA GLY A 861 6.60 -71.43 -24.70
C GLY A 861 6.97 -71.47 -26.19
N VAL A 862 7.20 -72.67 -26.74
CA VAL A 862 7.57 -72.85 -28.16
C VAL A 862 6.43 -72.46 -29.09
N VAL A 863 5.19 -72.85 -28.77
CA VAL A 863 4.01 -72.52 -29.58
C VAL A 863 3.75 -71.01 -29.60
N ALA A 864 3.86 -70.34 -28.46
CA ALA A 864 3.67 -68.89 -28.36
C ALA A 864 4.68 -68.08 -29.21
N GLY A 865 5.95 -68.52 -29.25
CA GLY A 865 6.99 -67.86 -30.05
C GLY A 865 6.70 -67.86 -31.55
N ILE A 866 6.23 -68.99 -32.09
CA ILE A 866 5.93 -69.14 -33.53
C ILE A 866 4.78 -68.18 -33.94
N VAL A 867 3.73 -68.08 -33.13
CA VAL A 867 2.57 -67.22 -33.40
C VAL A 867 2.97 -65.73 -33.40
N LEU A 868 3.81 -65.29 -32.47
CA LEU A 868 4.29 -63.91 -32.40
C LEU A 868 5.15 -63.51 -33.61
N ILE A 869 6.00 -64.41 -34.10
CA ILE A 869 6.81 -64.18 -35.31
C ILE A 869 5.91 -64.01 -36.55
N GLY A 870 4.88 -64.86 -36.68
CA GLY A 870 3.89 -64.73 -37.77
C GLY A 870 3.13 -63.40 -37.75
N LEU A 871 2.70 -62.94 -36.57
CA LEU A 871 2.06 -61.63 -36.40
C LEU A 871 2.99 -60.46 -36.75
N ALA A 872 4.26 -60.52 -36.35
CA ALA A 872 5.24 -59.49 -36.66
C ALA A 872 5.46 -59.35 -38.19
N LEU A 873 5.59 -60.48 -38.90
CA LEU A 873 5.75 -60.48 -40.36
C LEU A 873 4.52 -59.93 -41.09
N LEU A 874 3.30 -60.26 -40.64
CA LEU A 874 2.06 -59.70 -41.20
C LEU A 874 1.95 -58.18 -40.99
N LEU A 875 2.37 -57.67 -39.83
CA LEU A 875 2.38 -56.22 -39.56
C LEU A 875 3.42 -55.49 -40.41
N ILE A 876 4.61 -56.06 -40.60
CA ILE A 876 5.65 -55.52 -41.48
C ILE A 876 5.18 -55.50 -42.94
N TRP A 877 4.58 -56.59 -43.43
CA TRP A 877 4.03 -56.65 -44.79
C TRP A 877 2.91 -55.61 -45.01
N LYS A 878 1.98 -55.49 -44.06
CA LYS A 878 0.91 -54.48 -44.12
C LYS A 878 1.46 -53.05 -44.12
N LEU A 879 2.52 -52.77 -43.35
CA LEU A 879 3.20 -51.47 -43.35
C LEU A 879 3.86 -51.18 -44.70
N LEU A 880 4.55 -52.16 -45.29
CA LEU A 880 5.19 -52.03 -46.61
C LEU A 880 4.17 -51.81 -47.73
N MET A 881 3.04 -52.54 -47.73
CA MET A 881 1.95 -52.33 -48.69
C MET A 881 1.38 -50.92 -48.60
N ILE A 882 1.09 -50.41 -47.39
CA ILE A 882 0.59 -49.04 -47.17
C ILE A 882 1.59 -47.98 -47.66
N ILE A 883 2.91 -48.23 -47.54
CA ILE A 883 3.94 -47.32 -48.06
C ILE A 883 4.02 -47.38 -49.60
N HIS A 884 3.80 -48.56 -50.20
CA HIS A 884 3.78 -48.72 -51.65
C HIS A 884 2.53 -48.07 -52.27
N ASP A 885 1.33 -48.35 -51.73
CA ASP A 885 0.07 -47.75 -52.17
C ASP A 885 0.10 -46.22 -52.10
N ARG A 886 0.64 -45.64 -51.02
CA ARG A 886 0.78 -44.17 -50.91
C ARG A 886 1.81 -43.59 -51.89
N ARG A 887 2.79 -44.36 -52.34
CA ARG A 887 3.74 -43.94 -53.40
C ARG A 887 3.08 -44.00 -54.78
N GLU A 888 2.40 -45.09 -55.11
CA GLU A 888 1.72 -45.21 -56.41
C GLU A 888 0.51 -44.26 -56.52
N PHE A 889 -0.21 -43.99 -55.42
CA PHE A 889 -1.25 -42.95 -55.40
C PHE A 889 -0.69 -41.55 -55.67
N ALA A 890 0.42 -41.16 -55.02
CA ALA A 890 1.07 -39.87 -55.24
C ALA A 890 1.66 -39.73 -56.65
N LYS A 891 2.11 -40.85 -57.23
CA LYS A 891 2.56 -40.94 -58.64
C LYS A 891 1.37 -40.81 -59.61
N PHE A 892 0.25 -41.48 -59.34
CA PHE A 892 -0.98 -41.37 -60.11
C PHE A 892 -1.57 -39.95 -60.10
N GLU A 893 -1.58 -39.25 -58.95
CA GLU A 893 -1.97 -37.83 -58.92
C GLU A 893 -1.02 -36.94 -59.75
N LYS A 894 0.29 -37.23 -59.74
CA LYS A 894 1.29 -36.51 -60.53
C LYS A 894 1.18 -36.78 -62.04
N GLU A 895 0.85 -38.00 -62.42
CA GLU A 895 0.54 -38.35 -63.81
C GLU A 895 -0.77 -37.69 -64.26
N LYS A 896 -1.79 -37.67 -63.41
CA LYS A 896 -3.06 -36.95 -63.63
C LYS A 896 -2.88 -35.43 -63.72
N SER A 897 -1.98 -34.81 -62.95
CA SER A 897 -1.70 -33.37 -63.08
C SER A 897 -0.95 -33.03 -64.37
N ASN A 898 -0.11 -33.94 -64.86
CA ASN A 898 0.67 -33.76 -66.09
C ASN A 898 -0.12 -34.12 -67.36
N ALA A 899 -1.31 -34.72 -67.23
CA ALA A 899 -2.17 -35.11 -68.35
C ALA A 899 -3.19 -34.03 -68.79
N LYS A 900 -2.96 -32.75 -68.48
CA LYS A 900 -3.67 -31.63 -69.10
C LYS A 900 -2.88 -31.10 -70.30
N TRP A 901 -3.31 -31.50 -71.50
CA TRP A 901 -2.91 -30.82 -72.74
C TRP A 901 -3.71 -29.53 -72.94
N ASP A 902 -3.08 -28.56 -73.61
CA ASP A 902 -3.60 -27.20 -73.78
C ASP A 902 -4.47 -27.02 -75.05
N THR A 903 -5.05 -25.83 -75.18
CA THR A 903 -6.16 -25.42 -76.05
C THR A 903 -6.03 -25.69 -77.56
N GLY A 904 -7.21 -25.72 -78.20
CA GLY A 904 -7.37 -25.74 -79.66
C GLY A 904 -8.73 -25.17 -80.10
N GLU A 905 -9.00 -23.90 -79.80
CA GLU A 905 -10.15 -23.21 -80.44
C GLU A 905 -9.88 -22.99 -81.94
N ASN A 906 -10.94 -23.09 -82.75
CA ASN A 906 -10.83 -23.18 -84.20
C ASN A 906 -10.47 -21.83 -84.86
N PRO A 907 -9.35 -21.71 -85.62
CA PRO A 907 -8.88 -20.45 -86.24
C PRO A 907 -9.82 -19.75 -87.24
N ILE A 908 -11.03 -20.26 -87.47
CA ILE A 908 -12.01 -19.74 -88.44
C ILE A 908 -13.13 -18.94 -87.77
N TYR A 909 -13.32 -19.04 -86.44
CA TYR A 909 -14.46 -18.43 -85.75
C TYR A 909 -14.23 -16.95 -85.39
N LYS A 910 -15.05 -16.04 -85.96
CA LYS A 910 -15.09 -14.62 -85.57
C LYS A 910 -16.43 -14.29 -84.90
N SER A 911 -16.37 -13.88 -83.63
CA SER A 911 -17.53 -13.34 -82.91
C SER A 911 -17.94 -11.97 -83.47
N ALA A 912 -19.24 -11.69 -83.50
CA ALA A 912 -19.85 -10.54 -84.19
C ALA A 912 -20.37 -9.43 -83.26
N VAL A 913 -19.87 -9.33 -82.02
CA VAL A 913 -20.31 -8.33 -81.03
C VAL A 913 -19.11 -7.54 -80.49
N THR A 914 -19.09 -6.23 -80.75
CA THR A 914 -18.09 -5.29 -80.23
C THR A 914 -18.62 -4.56 -79.00
N THR A 915 -17.85 -4.58 -77.90
CA THR A 915 -18.14 -3.75 -76.72
C THR A 915 -17.31 -2.46 -76.80
N VAL A 916 -17.96 -1.30 -76.81
CA VAL A 916 -17.31 0.01 -76.85
C VAL A 916 -17.48 0.70 -75.50
N VAL A 917 -16.37 1.12 -74.88
CA VAL A 917 -16.34 1.93 -73.65
C VAL A 917 -15.72 3.28 -73.98
N ASN A 918 -16.38 4.38 -73.58
CA ASN A 918 -16.15 5.71 -74.15
C ASN A 918 -16.78 6.80 -73.25
N PRO A 919 -16.18 8.01 -73.11
CA PRO A 919 -14.76 8.35 -72.98
C PRO A 919 -14.49 9.14 -71.68
N LYS A 920 -13.28 9.73 -71.55
CA LYS A 920 -12.73 10.46 -70.39
C LYS A 920 -12.39 9.54 -69.19
N TYR A 921 -11.13 9.48 -68.79
CA TYR A 921 -10.44 10.38 -67.84
C TYR A 921 -11.05 10.29 -66.42
N GLU A 922 -10.28 10.06 -65.35
CA GLU A 922 -8.85 9.69 -65.23
C GLU A 922 -8.57 9.29 -63.76
N GLY A 923 -7.47 8.59 -63.47
CA GLY A 923 -6.88 8.62 -62.12
C GLY A 923 -6.55 7.28 -61.44
N LYS A 924 -5.30 6.81 -61.67
CA LYS A 924 -4.51 5.87 -60.86
C LYS A 924 -4.95 4.40 -60.84
#